data_AF-A0A560S8R1-F1
#
_entry.id   AF-A0A560S8R1-F1
#
_cell.length_a   1.000
_cell.length_b   1.000
_cell.length_c   1.000
_cell.angle_alpha   90.00
_cell.angle_beta   90.00
_cell.angle_gamma   90.00
#
_symmetry.space_group_name_H-M   'P 1'
#
loop_
_entity.id
_entity.type
_entity.pdbx_description
1 polymer ?
#
loop_
_entity_poly.entity_id
_entity_poly.type
_entity_poly.pdbx_seq_one_letter_code
_entity_poly.pdbx_strand_id
1 'polypeptide(L)'
;MQTPSSVSIHPPHSFLPCPQNDSQSQPAPDQSSTAPQPATPLHLHRHKRVANAGLEQAQADKHNLRTLGQTLNETAKRLGANATPQAILGALKTTTIDIHPESSSSEAGATVTLEAYIRSSGLSVPTSHFALTALADAVLNRAQEHPLGNFGGALSWPLPLGAAGQRSLVDAARRYATQHSNPPRMGVSPSVLEYLNSNQPLSAEAMKDPAKALETLLGTPRAQALGKFLQAQLNGIATDSSVNDYLLAAMHLLLDPSSIAETQPNKVAGFDLAQRDHWGKPASALLGNLSAHLDNEGHTTPGMAKVGAYLLLARKAPELLIKDIPANVTYGSPAWVSLSIAAATIEAQTPGKVPNMTFAQVMLEAENAGLQDLDVTQQAQTAALRTWGVVNGVLSEDEAARYNTSDIEKVRGAFNLQADARVNASDQIEAKIPSRREIALAKLKERFGENVPFEEKLLTVKSTTQPYVQPLYDPNRAPAGPHSLLDIAMSGLHQYEWESTDDRIIDATRGKSLQFDVNQVFDAELTQAMSTRKKGIATAVKQMISQLPLKDRENLEYGKLEFYQNHTYTLGMGFTDRTLTEKNHRLLIKSTGVNSQTVYEVDLKQGTVKPVPDTVLTQERERNANRVYPIEAFPPKGMAETVFEHSQKAQNPLPVPNSFSSTRTQALTDVFIQHLDIDNEDVIKEAKGATTFDRQMETQSKLANFFLDLIPFKSAIQNFVEGNYLDGAVDLGMDIFGFVTAGVGTAAKVAKVGAKAVSATTKALKIAKILGTTLIGELNPVSGVGNLIEGSVKMIGKGVDKIKATSGTLIQAVSREHGPITRGTFKIADQTYEADTILSNGQRYAYDAAKMKPYGTPLNDFNPLDTLSPRSPLTHSPRQRHGQRFNPIDSSGRSLRVRKPLPEGDYVESMRGKLEADHFKPDTKLATMNKFKQEMDDYYDALKHSGLPARPTLPPMPKEVSVPELIEEAYKASDGVVFGESHKQMASFRTIFENVETLKTQGVKKFYFEGLIDMPHGLVDDGIGIIGQTKTPRTNPTFEELKKKLSDNGIEVLPLDHYYLTRHKDLHDARVPTTTGAGSEKRLREFNYYAAETIQANSGTEKWAALVGHSHMNTSEGVPGLAELTGGIGVGVYTHPKYSAPTGMRLRNHATDPAKPVNAGGVPGDLQIYRTQ
;
A
#
# COMPACT_ATOMS: atom_id res chain seq x y z
N MET A 1 -8.70 24.21 58.49
CA MET A 1 -9.14 24.94 59.70
C MET A 1 -10.55 25.46 59.47
N GLN A 2 -11.41 25.39 60.51
CA GLN A 2 -12.69 26.11 60.70
C GLN A 2 -13.81 26.05 59.63
N THR A 3 -14.85 25.28 59.98
CA THR A 3 -16.30 25.47 59.67
C THR A 3 -16.91 26.57 60.59
N PRO A 4 -18.24 26.86 60.67
CA PRO A 4 -19.47 26.40 59.95
C PRO A 4 -20.32 27.56 59.35
N SER A 5 -21.49 27.42 58.68
CA SER A 5 -22.85 27.02 59.17
C SER A 5 -23.81 26.96 57.94
N SER A 6 -24.74 26.02 57.67
CA SER A 6 -26.00 25.61 58.36
C SER A 6 -26.94 26.80 58.70
N VAL A 7 -28.24 26.84 58.35
CA VAL A 7 -29.35 25.93 58.74
C VAL A 7 -30.63 26.10 57.86
N SER A 8 -31.31 24.98 57.54
CA SER A 8 -32.75 24.57 57.51
C SER A 8 -33.95 25.59 57.51
N ILE A 9 -35.26 25.30 57.25
CA ILE A 9 -36.09 24.22 56.60
C ILE A 9 -37.61 24.70 56.54
N HIS A 10 -38.36 24.38 55.45
CA HIS A 10 -39.85 24.21 55.33
C HIS A 10 -40.89 25.39 55.22
N PRO A 11 -42.17 25.10 54.77
CA PRO A 11 -43.09 26.01 54.03
C PRO A 11 -44.37 26.36 54.89
N PRO A 12 -45.65 26.48 54.42
CA PRO A 12 -46.28 26.69 53.08
C PRO A 12 -47.38 27.80 53.05
N HIS A 13 -48.05 28.00 51.90
CA HIS A 13 -49.54 27.95 51.72
C HIS A 13 -50.08 28.63 50.45
N SER A 14 -51.21 28.12 49.97
CA SER A 14 -52.01 28.51 48.80
C SER A 14 -52.92 29.72 49.05
N PHE A 15 -53.28 30.50 48.01
CA PHE A 15 -54.59 31.17 47.90
C PHE A 15 -54.99 31.47 46.44
N LEU A 16 -56.24 31.12 46.12
CA LEU A 16 -57.10 31.67 45.03
C LEU A 16 -58.02 32.74 45.68
N PRO A 17 -58.61 33.74 44.96
CA PRO A 17 -59.63 33.48 43.93
C PRO A 17 -59.79 34.53 42.78
N CYS A 18 -60.84 34.29 41.97
CA CYS A 18 -61.41 35.08 40.85
C CYS A 18 -62.15 36.37 41.33
N PRO A 19 -62.74 37.26 40.48
CA PRO A 19 -63.85 36.92 39.55
C PRO A 19 -64.00 37.69 38.20
N GLN A 20 -64.68 37.01 37.26
CA GLN A 20 -65.75 37.44 36.30
C GLN A 20 -65.81 38.84 35.67
N ASN A 21 -66.15 38.88 34.36
CA ASN A 21 -67.44 39.46 33.94
C ASN A 21 -67.98 38.88 32.60
N ASP A 22 -69.29 38.94 32.40
CA ASP A 22 -70.07 38.24 31.36
C ASP A 22 -70.30 39.02 30.05
N SER A 23 -70.70 38.31 28.99
CA SER A 23 -71.82 38.71 28.09
C SER A 23 -72.28 37.55 27.17
N GLN A 24 -73.59 37.32 27.12
CA GLN A 24 -74.26 36.27 26.33
C GLN A 24 -74.94 36.82 25.06
N SER A 25 -75.10 36.01 24.01
CA SER A 25 -76.24 36.08 23.07
C SER A 25 -76.46 34.74 22.33
N GLN A 26 -77.73 34.39 22.07
CA GLN A 26 -78.27 33.18 21.40
C GLN A 26 -79.58 33.60 20.66
N PRO A 27 -80.38 32.77 19.95
CA PRO A 27 -80.17 31.42 19.34
C PRO A 27 -80.85 31.18 17.93
N ALA A 28 -80.52 30.04 17.27
CA ALA A 28 -81.38 29.12 16.45
C ALA A 28 -82.15 29.62 15.17
N PRO A 29 -82.77 28.75 14.29
CA PRO A 29 -82.94 27.28 14.35
C PRO A 29 -82.67 26.43 13.06
N ASP A 30 -82.72 25.10 13.29
CA ASP A 30 -82.75 23.86 12.46
C ASP A 30 -83.16 23.81 10.96
N GLN A 31 -82.61 22.81 10.24
CA GLN A 31 -83.40 21.63 9.77
C GLN A 31 -82.57 20.36 9.40
N SER A 32 -83.12 19.20 9.79
CA SER A 32 -82.82 17.77 9.50
C SER A 32 -82.47 17.42 8.03
N SER A 33 -81.79 16.33 7.64
CA SER A 33 -81.26 15.08 8.28
C SER A 33 -80.22 14.44 7.31
N THR A 34 -79.55 13.27 7.46
CA THR A 34 -79.73 12.05 8.29
C THR A 34 -78.34 11.41 8.61
N ALA A 35 -78.26 10.14 9.02
CA ALA A 35 -77.03 9.41 9.39
C ALA A 35 -76.94 8.00 8.72
N PRO A 36 -75.82 7.25 8.81
CA PRO A 36 -75.39 6.62 10.07
C PRO A 36 -73.88 6.70 10.42
N GLN A 37 -73.58 6.53 11.71
CA GLN A 37 -72.26 6.34 12.35
C GLN A 37 -71.96 4.83 12.56
N PRO A 38 -70.79 4.41 13.14
CA PRO A 38 -69.55 5.13 13.46
C PRO A 38 -68.26 4.47 12.90
N ALA A 39 -67.16 5.23 12.85
CA ALA A 39 -65.80 4.67 12.86
C ALA A 39 -64.94 5.42 13.89
N THR A 40 -64.26 4.66 14.76
CA THR A 40 -63.45 5.15 15.90
C THR A 40 -62.26 5.99 15.42
N PRO A 41 -61.95 7.14 16.06
CA PRO A 41 -60.87 8.01 15.59
C PRO A 41 -59.49 7.48 15.99
N LEU A 42 -58.79 6.87 15.04
CA LEU A 42 -57.33 6.72 15.06
C LEU A 42 -56.73 7.59 13.94
N HIS A 43 -55.54 8.14 14.21
CA HIS A 43 -54.79 9.07 13.36
C HIS A 43 -55.37 10.48 13.16
N LEU A 44 -55.25 11.32 14.19
CA LEU A 44 -55.12 12.77 14.01
C LEU A 44 -53.84 13.33 14.68
N HIS A 45 -52.70 12.67 14.46
CA HIS A 45 -51.39 13.05 15.02
C HIS A 45 -50.22 12.93 14.00
N ARG A 46 -50.47 13.00 12.68
CA ARG A 46 -49.41 12.90 11.64
C ARG A 46 -49.17 14.16 10.79
N HIS A 47 -49.68 15.32 11.20
CA HIS A 47 -49.46 16.60 10.51
C HIS A 47 -48.90 17.68 11.43
N LYS A 48 -47.70 17.44 12.01
CA LYS A 48 -46.87 18.49 12.63
C LYS A 48 -45.39 18.08 12.81
N ARG A 49 -44.67 17.91 11.69
CA ARG A 49 -43.20 17.91 11.58
C ARG A 49 -42.83 18.23 10.12
N VAL A 50 -41.69 18.81 9.76
CA VAL A 50 -40.82 19.89 10.29
C VAL A 50 -39.78 20.10 9.16
N ALA A 51 -39.22 21.30 8.99
CA ALA A 51 -38.15 21.46 7.98
C ALA A 51 -36.91 20.66 8.41
N ASN A 52 -36.23 19.99 7.46
CA ASN A 52 -35.10 19.03 7.62
C ASN A 52 -35.46 17.51 7.64
N ALA A 53 -36.71 17.11 7.37
CA ALA A 53 -37.12 15.69 7.38
C ALA A 53 -36.23 14.72 6.55
N GLY A 54 -35.66 15.17 5.43
CA GLY A 54 -34.78 14.34 4.59
C GLY A 54 -33.45 13.95 5.24
N LEU A 55 -32.83 14.85 6.02
CA LEU A 55 -31.58 14.56 6.73
C LEU A 55 -31.84 13.65 7.94
N GLU A 56 -32.91 13.91 8.70
CA GLU A 56 -33.31 13.07 9.84
C GLU A 56 -33.60 11.62 9.38
N GLN A 57 -34.29 11.46 8.25
CA GLN A 57 -34.54 10.15 7.64
C GLN A 57 -33.27 9.47 7.15
N ALA A 58 -32.38 10.18 6.45
CA ALA A 58 -31.11 9.61 5.99
C ALA A 58 -30.19 9.20 7.15
N GLN A 59 -30.20 9.94 8.27
CA GLN A 59 -29.50 9.57 9.51
C GLN A 59 -30.12 8.32 10.15
N ALA A 60 -31.46 8.22 10.19
CA ALA A 60 -32.18 7.05 10.67
C ALA A 60 -31.83 5.79 9.84
N ASP A 61 -31.73 5.91 8.53
CA ASP A 61 -31.32 4.80 7.64
C ASP A 61 -29.88 4.36 7.89
N LYS A 62 -28.93 5.31 8.04
CA LYS A 62 -27.54 5.00 8.42
C LYS A 62 -27.45 4.38 9.82
N HIS A 63 -28.30 4.79 10.76
CA HIS A 63 -28.41 4.15 12.08
C HIS A 63 -28.85 2.68 11.95
N ASN A 64 -29.92 2.40 11.20
CA ASN A 64 -30.40 1.04 10.97
C ASN A 64 -29.33 0.14 10.34
N LEU A 65 -28.58 0.63 9.35
CA LEU A 65 -27.46 -0.11 8.74
C LEU A 65 -26.35 -0.43 9.75
N ARG A 66 -26.03 0.51 10.64
CA ARG A 66 -25.02 0.33 11.70
C ARG A 66 -25.46 -0.72 12.71
N THR A 67 -26.69 -0.62 13.21
CA THR A 67 -27.30 -1.58 14.13
C THR A 67 -27.34 -2.97 13.52
N LEU A 68 -27.86 -3.11 12.29
CA LEU A 68 -27.86 -4.36 11.53
C LEU A 68 -26.45 -4.98 11.46
N GLY A 69 -25.45 -4.20 11.05
CA GLY A 69 -24.07 -4.66 10.92
C GLY A 69 -23.43 -5.11 12.24
N GLN A 70 -23.65 -4.36 13.31
CA GLN A 70 -23.19 -4.71 14.65
C GLN A 70 -23.82 -6.04 15.12
N THR A 71 -25.14 -6.16 15.05
CA THR A 71 -25.86 -7.36 15.48
C THR A 71 -25.55 -8.59 14.61
N LEU A 72 -25.26 -8.42 13.31
CA LEU A 72 -24.78 -9.51 12.45
C LEU A 72 -23.37 -9.97 12.85
N ASN A 73 -22.44 -9.05 13.15
CA ASN A 73 -21.09 -9.40 13.60
C ASN A 73 -21.08 -10.04 15.00
N GLU A 74 -21.93 -9.59 15.92
CA GLU A 74 -22.16 -10.27 17.21
C GLU A 74 -22.75 -11.67 17.03
N THR A 75 -23.70 -11.83 16.10
CA THR A 75 -24.29 -13.13 15.77
C THR A 75 -23.25 -14.07 15.15
N ALA A 76 -22.36 -13.58 14.27
CA ALA A 76 -21.25 -14.35 13.73
C ALA A 76 -20.29 -14.82 14.83
N LYS A 77 -19.82 -13.89 15.69
CA LYS A 77 -18.94 -14.21 16.84
C LYS A 77 -19.53 -15.27 17.77
N ARG A 78 -20.84 -15.19 18.07
CA ARG A 78 -21.56 -16.15 18.91
C ARG A 78 -21.68 -17.54 18.27
N LEU A 79 -21.80 -17.62 16.94
CA LEU A 79 -21.97 -18.87 16.20
C LEU A 79 -20.63 -19.56 15.87
N GLY A 80 -19.57 -18.79 15.67
CA GLY A 80 -18.24 -19.28 15.34
C GLY A 80 -18.08 -19.80 13.90
N ALA A 81 -16.83 -19.94 13.46
CA ALA A 81 -16.48 -20.18 12.05
C ALA A 81 -17.07 -21.47 11.44
N ASN A 82 -17.42 -22.47 12.26
CA ASN A 82 -17.94 -23.77 11.83
C ASN A 82 -19.48 -23.85 11.83
N ALA A 83 -20.19 -22.73 11.97
CA ALA A 83 -21.65 -22.70 12.06
C ALA A 83 -22.34 -23.25 10.80
N THR A 84 -23.32 -24.14 10.99
CA THR A 84 -24.10 -24.71 9.89
C THR A 84 -25.10 -23.69 9.31
N PRO A 85 -25.52 -23.84 8.04
CA PRO A 85 -26.54 -22.97 7.44
C PRO A 85 -27.85 -22.93 8.25
N GLN A 86 -28.22 -24.04 8.88
CA GLN A 86 -29.40 -24.14 9.76
C GLN A 86 -29.22 -23.36 11.06
N ALA A 87 -28.03 -23.40 11.67
CA ALA A 87 -27.74 -22.62 12.88
C ALA A 87 -27.73 -21.11 12.59
N ILE A 88 -27.19 -20.70 11.44
CA ILE A 88 -27.19 -19.30 10.98
C ILE A 88 -28.61 -18.83 10.72
N LEU A 89 -29.40 -19.58 9.93
CA LEU A 89 -30.79 -19.22 9.65
C LEU A 89 -31.65 -19.19 10.92
N GLY A 90 -31.42 -20.13 11.85
CA GLY A 90 -32.06 -20.15 13.16
C GLY A 90 -31.75 -18.88 13.96
N ALA A 91 -30.47 -18.49 14.05
CA ALA A 91 -30.05 -17.28 14.74
C ALA A 91 -30.67 -16.02 14.12
N LEU A 92 -30.67 -15.89 12.78
CA LEU A 92 -31.26 -14.74 12.07
C LEU A 92 -32.79 -14.64 12.26
N LYS A 93 -33.47 -15.76 12.51
CA LYS A 93 -34.91 -15.81 12.85
C LYS A 93 -35.20 -15.44 14.30
N THR A 94 -34.26 -15.66 15.21
CA THR A 94 -34.45 -15.39 16.65
C THR A 94 -33.90 -14.05 17.13
N THR A 95 -32.84 -13.55 16.49
CA THR A 95 -32.24 -12.25 16.85
C THR A 95 -33.06 -11.14 16.20
N THR A 96 -33.44 -10.13 17.00
CA THR A 96 -34.22 -8.97 16.57
C THR A 96 -33.39 -7.68 16.57
N ILE A 97 -33.85 -6.70 15.80
CA ILE A 97 -33.38 -5.32 15.83
C ILE A 97 -34.58 -4.36 15.84
N ASP A 98 -34.42 -3.23 16.50
CA ASP A 98 -35.39 -2.13 16.49
C ASP A 98 -35.08 -1.20 15.32
N ILE A 99 -36.09 -0.93 14.49
CA ILE A 99 -35.95 -0.09 13.30
C ILE A 99 -36.32 1.36 13.65
N HIS A 100 -35.42 2.30 13.36
CA HIS A 100 -35.57 3.70 13.74
C HIS A 100 -36.89 4.31 13.18
N PRO A 101 -37.71 5.00 13.99
CA PRO A 101 -39.06 5.43 13.60
C PRO A 101 -39.12 6.46 12.47
N GLU A 102 -38.06 7.25 12.29
CA GLU A 102 -37.95 8.22 11.18
C GLU A 102 -37.31 7.65 9.91
N SER A 103 -36.98 6.34 9.86
CA SER A 103 -36.32 5.72 8.70
C SER A 103 -37.22 5.62 7.46
N SER A 104 -36.63 5.36 6.30
CA SER A 104 -37.37 5.10 5.04
C SER A 104 -37.90 3.66 4.93
N SER A 105 -37.63 2.82 5.93
CA SER A 105 -38.08 1.42 5.97
C SER A 105 -39.61 1.29 6.07
N SER A 106 -40.17 0.25 5.44
CA SER A 106 -41.57 -0.18 5.69
C SER A 106 -41.83 -0.57 7.14
N GLU A 107 -40.78 -0.99 7.86
CA GLU A 107 -40.81 -1.46 9.24
C GLU A 107 -40.46 -0.36 10.26
N ALA A 108 -40.48 0.93 9.86
CA ALA A 108 -40.03 2.02 10.72
C ALA A 108 -40.82 2.08 12.05
N GLY A 109 -40.10 2.02 13.17
CA GLY A 109 -40.66 1.99 14.52
C GLY A 109 -41.07 0.60 15.03
N ALA A 110 -40.84 -0.46 14.26
CA ALA A 110 -41.10 -1.84 14.67
C ALA A 110 -39.81 -2.57 15.12
N THR A 111 -39.98 -3.60 15.96
CA THR A 111 -38.96 -4.60 16.27
C THR A 111 -39.13 -5.78 15.31
N VAL A 112 -38.09 -6.10 14.53
CA VAL A 112 -38.16 -7.16 13.49
C VAL A 112 -36.97 -8.12 13.61
N THR A 113 -37.10 -9.33 13.07
CA THR A 113 -36.00 -10.31 13.02
C THR A 113 -34.94 -9.91 11.99
N LEU A 114 -33.68 -10.29 12.21
CA LEU A 114 -32.61 -10.04 11.24
C LEU A 114 -32.95 -10.61 9.86
N GLU A 115 -33.53 -11.82 9.78
CA GLU A 115 -33.95 -12.39 8.50
C GLU A 115 -35.01 -11.52 7.79
N ALA A 116 -36.04 -11.08 8.53
CA ALA A 116 -37.10 -10.25 7.97
C ALA A 116 -36.54 -8.93 7.42
N TYR A 117 -35.70 -8.25 8.21
CA TYR A 117 -35.13 -6.97 7.81
C TYR A 117 -34.21 -7.10 6.58
N ILE A 118 -33.31 -8.09 6.56
CA ILE A 118 -32.44 -8.38 5.42
C ILE A 118 -33.28 -8.58 4.14
N ARG A 119 -34.38 -9.35 4.23
CA ARG A 119 -35.29 -9.58 3.09
C ARG A 119 -36.02 -8.31 2.67
N SER A 120 -36.57 -7.52 3.60
CA SER A 120 -37.27 -6.26 3.27
C SER A 120 -36.33 -5.22 2.67
N SER A 121 -35.05 -5.20 3.06
CA SER A 121 -34.02 -4.35 2.46
C SER A 121 -33.50 -4.86 1.10
N GLY A 122 -34.08 -5.93 0.53
CA GLY A 122 -33.67 -6.50 -0.76
C GLY A 122 -32.32 -7.23 -0.74
N LEU A 123 -31.79 -7.53 0.45
CA LEU A 123 -30.50 -8.20 0.63
C LEU A 123 -30.68 -9.73 0.66
N SER A 124 -29.61 -10.46 0.32
CA SER A 124 -29.62 -11.93 0.37
C SER A 124 -29.33 -12.41 1.79
N VAL A 125 -30.18 -13.29 2.32
CA VAL A 125 -29.98 -13.91 3.65
C VAL A 125 -28.71 -14.77 3.64
N PRO A 126 -27.74 -14.52 4.53
CA PRO A 126 -26.48 -15.25 4.51
C PRO A 126 -26.65 -16.69 5.01
N THR A 127 -26.01 -17.63 4.31
CA THR A 127 -26.12 -19.08 4.56
C THR A 127 -24.83 -19.72 5.08
N SER A 128 -23.76 -18.94 5.26
CA SER A 128 -22.47 -19.38 5.80
C SER A 128 -21.88 -18.29 6.71
N HIS A 129 -20.98 -18.66 7.62
CA HIS A 129 -20.34 -17.69 8.52
C HIS A 129 -19.61 -16.59 7.73
N PHE A 130 -18.95 -16.95 6.63
CA PHE A 130 -18.31 -15.99 5.72
C PHE A 130 -19.32 -15.02 5.09
N ALA A 131 -20.48 -15.51 4.61
CA ALA A 131 -21.51 -14.65 4.05
C ALA A 131 -22.13 -13.73 5.12
N LEU A 132 -22.20 -14.19 6.38
CA LEU A 132 -22.72 -13.43 7.51
C LEU A 132 -21.77 -12.28 7.90
N THR A 133 -20.46 -12.55 8.03
CA THR A 133 -19.46 -11.50 8.29
C THR A 133 -19.32 -10.55 7.11
N ALA A 134 -19.26 -11.05 5.87
CA ALA A 134 -19.17 -10.21 4.68
C ALA A 134 -20.39 -9.28 4.52
N LEU A 135 -21.60 -9.74 4.89
CA LEU A 135 -22.79 -8.88 4.94
C LEU A 135 -22.69 -7.83 6.03
N ALA A 136 -22.24 -8.22 7.24
CA ALA A 136 -22.04 -7.30 8.36
C ALA A 136 -21.05 -6.18 7.99
N ASP A 137 -19.89 -6.56 7.43
CA ASP A 137 -18.84 -5.62 7.01
C ASP A 137 -19.35 -4.70 5.89
N ALA A 138 -20.08 -5.22 4.91
CA ALA A 138 -20.65 -4.41 3.82
C ALA A 138 -21.67 -3.37 4.30
N VAL A 139 -22.55 -3.72 5.25
CA VAL A 139 -23.53 -2.74 5.79
C VAL A 139 -22.89 -1.75 6.78
N LEU A 140 -21.86 -2.17 7.54
CA LEU A 140 -21.07 -1.28 8.39
C LEU A 140 -20.28 -0.27 7.56
N ASN A 141 -19.62 -0.71 6.48
CA ASN A 141 -18.89 0.12 5.53
C ASN A 141 -19.83 1.18 4.92
N ARG A 142 -21.02 0.77 4.45
CA ARG A 142 -22.06 1.69 3.96
C ARG A 142 -22.60 2.63 5.05
N ALA A 143 -22.54 2.25 6.33
CA ALA A 143 -22.94 3.08 7.46
C ALA A 143 -21.86 4.10 7.92
N GLN A 144 -20.67 4.10 7.31
CA GLN A 144 -19.62 5.12 7.54
C GLN A 144 -19.73 6.33 6.62
N GLU A 145 -20.33 6.18 5.43
CA GLU A 145 -20.68 7.31 4.56
C GLU A 145 -21.61 8.29 5.29
N HIS A 146 -21.22 9.56 5.39
CA HIS A 146 -22.06 10.59 6.00
C HIS A 146 -23.21 11.02 5.04
N PRO A 147 -24.46 11.21 5.51
CA PRO A 147 -25.58 11.62 4.65
C PRO A 147 -25.38 12.93 3.87
N LEU A 148 -24.60 13.86 4.44
CA LEU A 148 -24.24 15.14 3.80
C LEU A 148 -22.92 15.07 3.00
N GLY A 149 -22.41 13.86 2.76
CA GLY A 149 -21.09 13.62 2.21
C GLY A 149 -20.00 14.34 3.02
N ASN A 150 -19.01 14.89 2.31
CA ASN A 150 -17.87 15.62 2.86
C ASN A 150 -18.20 17.02 3.45
N PHE A 151 -19.48 17.31 3.74
CA PHE A 151 -19.99 18.61 4.18
C PHE A 151 -19.68 19.79 3.22
N GLY A 152 -19.29 19.54 1.96
CA GLY A 152 -19.07 20.57 0.96
C GLY A 152 -20.34 21.11 0.28
N GLY A 153 -21.46 20.37 0.38
CA GLY A 153 -22.72 20.72 -0.25
C GLY A 153 -22.58 21.00 -1.75
N ALA A 154 -23.11 22.13 -2.21
CA ALA A 154 -23.07 22.57 -3.61
C ALA A 154 -21.65 22.87 -4.15
N LEU A 155 -20.62 22.90 -3.29
CA LEU A 155 -19.21 23.00 -3.69
C LEU A 155 -18.53 21.63 -3.86
N SER A 156 -19.28 20.54 -3.69
CA SER A 156 -18.86 19.15 -3.85
C SER A 156 -19.91 18.32 -4.62
N TRP A 157 -20.74 18.98 -5.42
CA TRP A 157 -21.45 18.33 -6.52
C TRP A 157 -20.48 17.92 -7.64
N PRO A 158 -20.81 16.91 -8.48
CA PRO A 158 -19.97 16.51 -9.61
C PRO A 158 -19.66 17.67 -10.55
N LEU A 159 -20.64 18.57 -10.76
CA LEU A 159 -20.45 19.90 -11.33
C LEU A 159 -20.63 20.96 -10.21
N PRO A 160 -19.53 21.47 -9.62
CA PRO A 160 -19.62 22.43 -8.52
C PRO A 160 -20.08 23.81 -8.99
N LEU A 161 -20.63 24.62 -8.08
CA LEU A 161 -20.99 26.02 -8.39
C LEU A 161 -19.78 26.80 -8.93
N GLY A 162 -19.91 27.36 -10.13
CA GLY A 162 -18.90 28.27 -10.72
C GLY A 162 -18.81 29.61 -9.96
N ALA A 163 -17.71 30.34 -10.16
CA ALA A 163 -17.39 31.55 -9.37
C ALA A 163 -18.50 32.61 -9.33
N ALA A 164 -19.26 32.80 -10.41
CA ALA A 164 -20.41 33.72 -10.42
C ALA A 164 -21.55 33.27 -9.49
N GLY A 165 -21.85 31.96 -9.48
CA GLY A 165 -22.83 31.36 -8.58
C GLY A 165 -22.37 31.40 -7.12
N GLN A 166 -21.07 31.17 -6.86
CA GLN A 166 -20.48 31.31 -5.53
C GLN A 166 -20.62 32.74 -4.97
N ARG A 167 -20.32 33.78 -5.77
CA ARG A 167 -20.53 35.18 -5.37
C ARG A 167 -22.00 35.47 -5.08
N SER A 168 -22.90 35.05 -5.99
CA SER A 168 -24.34 35.22 -5.81
C SER A 168 -24.87 34.55 -4.55
N LEU A 169 -24.33 33.38 -4.19
CA LEU A 169 -24.65 32.66 -2.95
C LEU A 169 -24.21 33.43 -1.70
N VAL A 170 -22.99 33.99 -1.70
CA VAL A 170 -22.46 34.82 -0.59
C VAL A 170 -23.27 36.11 -0.43
N ASP A 171 -23.54 36.82 -1.53
CA ASP A 171 -24.33 38.06 -1.51
C ASP A 171 -25.78 37.81 -1.10
N ALA A 172 -26.35 36.65 -1.45
CA ALA A 172 -27.64 36.20 -0.95
C ALA A 172 -27.60 35.94 0.57
N ALA A 173 -26.62 35.19 1.07
CA ALA A 173 -26.50 34.88 2.49
C ALA A 173 -26.33 36.15 3.35
N ARG A 174 -25.49 37.09 2.91
CA ARG A 174 -25.27 38.38 3.58
C ARG A 174 -26.55 39.22 3.63
N ARG A 175 -27.28 39.34 2.50
CA ARG A 175 -28.59 40.03 2.45
C ARG A 175 -29.64 39.37 3.34
N TYR A 176 -29.68 38.04 3.39
CA TYR A 176 -30.61 37.33 4.26
C TYR A 176 -30.32 37.61 5.74
N ALA A 177 -29.04 37.55 6.14
CA ALA A 177 -28.61 37.77 7.52
C ALA A 177 -28.89 39.22 8.01
N THR A 178 -28.75 40.23 7.15
CA THR A 178 -29.11 41.61 7.52
C THR A 178 -30.62 41.78 7.68
N GLN A 179 -31.42 41.23 6.75
CA GLN A 179 -32.88 41.25 6.82
C GLN A 179 -33.45 40.44 8.01
N HIS A 180 -32.78 39.38 8.43
CA HIS A 180 -33.18 38.47 9.50
C HIS A 180 -32.21 38.51 10.68
N SER A 181 -31.81 39.73 11.06
CA SER A 181 -30.85 40.02 12.13
C SER A 181 -31.19 39.32 13.46
N ASN A 182 -30.16 39.14 14.29
CA ASN A 182 -30.33 38.63 15.65
C ASN A 182 -31.27 39.54 16.49
N PRO A 183 -31.98 38.98 17.49
CA PRO A 183 -32.63 39.78 18.52
C PRO A 183 -31.63 40.77 19.17
N PRO A 184 -32.01 42.05 19.45
CA PRO A 184 -31.06 43.08 19.90
C PRO A 184 -30.17 42.69 21.10
N ARG A 185 -30.70 41.86 22.01
CA ARG A 185 -30.01 41.31 23.19
C ARG A 185 -28.83 40.36 22.89
N MET A 186 -28.64 39.91 21.65
CA MET A 186 -27.56 39.02 21.23
C MET A 186 -26.44 39.72 20.45
N GLY A 187 -26.64 40.97 20.03
CA GLY A 187 -25.69 41.68 19.15
C GLY A 187 -25.54 41.06 17.75
N VAL A 188 -24.55 41.53 17.00
CA VAL A 188 -24.21 41.02 15.67
C VAL A 188 -23.36 39.75 15.81
N SER A 189 -23.71 38.68 15.09
CA SER A 189 -22.90 37.46 15.06
C SER A 189 -21.59 37.69 14.29
N PRO A 190 -20.42 37.24 14.80
CA PRO A 190 -19.13 37.44 14.13
C PRO A 190 -19.00 36.60 12.84
N SER A 191 -19.57 35.39 12.78
CA SER A 191 -19.60 34.58 11.56
C SER A 191 -20.98 33.96 11.28
N VAL A 192 -21.07 33.26 10.14
CA VAL A 192 -22.22 32.43 9.76
C VAL A 192 -22.52 31.33 10.80
N LEU A 193 -21.51 30.76 11.46
CA LEU A 193 -21.70 29.71 12.47
C LEU A 193 -22.44 30.25 13.69
N GLU A 194 -22.01 31.39 14.23
CA GLU A 194 -22.70 32.05 15.34
C GLU A 194 -24.07 32.59 14.93
N TYR A 195 -24.27 33.00 13.68
CA TYR A 195 -25.59 33.41 13.18
C TYR A 195 -26.59 32.25 13.16
N LEU A 196 -26.17 31.07 12.70
CA LEU A 196 -27.00 29.87 12.75
C LEU A 196 -27.25 29.42 14.20
N ASN A 197 -26.23 29.48 15.06
CA ASN A 197 -26.30 29.06 16.45
C ASN A 197 -27.12 29.99 17.37
N SER A 198 -27.22 31.30 17.09
CA SER A 198 -27.70 32.27 18.10
C SER A 198 -29.15 32.08 18.56
N ASN A 199 -30.05 31.58 17.70
CA ASN A 199 -31.47 31.37 18.07
C ASN A 199 -31.71 30.06 18.84
N GLN A 200 -30.88 29.05 18.64
CA GLN A 200 -30.99 27.73 19.28
C GLN A 200 -29.56 27.23 19.58
N PRO A 201 -28.90 27.78 20.62
CA PRO A 201 -27.50 27.48 20.87
C PRO A 201 -27.27 26.00 21.18
N LEU A 202 -26.26 25.41 20.53
CA LEU A 202 -25.73 24.11 20.92
C LEU A 202 -25.22 24.16 22.37
N SER A 203 -25.29 23.02 23.06
CA SER A 203 -24.58 22.86 24.33
C SER A 203 -23.07 22.72 24.09
N ALA A 204 -22.26 23.05 25.09
CA ALA A 204 -20.81 22.83 25.03
C ALA A 204 -20.45 21.34 24.81
N GLU A 205 -21.30 20.41 25.24
CA GLU A 205 -21.14 18.98 24.97
C GLU A 205 -21.36 18.65 23.48
N ALA A 206 -22.42 19.19 22.88
CA ALA A 206 -22.73 18.99 21.47
C ALA A 206 -21.66 19.56 20.52
N MET A 207 -20.92 20.60 20.94
CA MET A 207 -19.81 21.17 20.16
C MET A 207 -18.52 20.31 20.19
N LYS A 208 -18.40 19.31 21.08
CA LYS A 208 -17.19 18.46 21.14
C LYS A 208 -17.05 17.56 19.91
N ASP A 209 -18.18 17.07 19.40
CA ASP A 209 -18.31 16.36 18.13
C ASP A 209 -18.69 17.36 17.03
N PRO A 210 -17.72 17.84 16.22
CA PRO A 210 -18.00 18.87 15.23
C PRO A 210 -18.89 18.38 14.09
N ALA A 211 -18.91 17.08 13.77
CA ALA A 211 -19.82 16.53 12.79
C ALA A 211 -21.26 16.61 13.31
N LYS A 212 -21.49 16.16 14.56
CA LYS A 212 -22.81 16.22 15.19
C LYS A 212 -23.28 17.65 15.45
N ALA A 213 -22.35 18.57 15.74
CA ALA A 213 -22.62 20.00 15.83
C ALA A 213 -23.16 20.56 14.50
N LEU A 214 -22.50 20.27 13.38
CA LEU A 214 -22.94 20.68 12.04
C LEU A 214 -24.32 20.11 11.70
N GLU A 215 -24.55 18.81 11.89
CA GLU A 215 -25.87 18.18 11.68
C GLU A 215 -26.98 18.91 12.46
N THR A 216 -26.71 19.23 13.73
CA THR A 216 -27.68 19.88 14.61
C THR A 216 -27.94 21.33 14.21
N LEU A 217 -26.89 22.07 13.81
CA LEU A 217 -27.02 23.45 13.30
C LEU A 217 -27.86 23.50 12.01
N LEU A 218 -27.60 22.59 11.06
CA LEU A 218 -28.33 22.50 9.80
C LEU A 218 -29.83 22.17 10.01
N GLY A 219 -30.16 21.39 11.03
CA GLY A 219 -31.53 21.10 11.44
C GLY A 219 -32.29 22.28 12.08
N THR A 220 -31.62 23.37 12.46
CA THR A 220 -32.32 24.51 13.08
C THR A 220 -33.29 25.19 12.11
N PRO A 221 -34.42 25.75 12.60
CA PRO A 221 -35.36 26.49 11.74
C PRO A 221 -34.72 27.67 10.99
N ARG A 222 -33.70 28.32 11.57
CA ARG A 222 -32.96 29.40 10.90
C ARG A 222 -32.09 28.86 9.76
N ALA A 223 -31.35 27.77 9.98
CA ALA A 223 -30.58 27.13 8.92
C ALA A 223 -31.48 26.72 7.75
N GLN A 224 -32.56 26.02 8.04
CA GLN A 224 -33.53 25.59 7.02
C GLN A 224 -34.15 26.77 6.26
N ALA A 225 -34.44 27.89 6.92
CA ALA A 225 -34.97 29.09 6.26
C ALA A 225 -33.92 29.77 5.36
N LEU A 226 -32.67 29.91 5.83
CA LEU A 226 -31.57 30.44 5.03
C LEU A 226 -31.27 29.53 3.82
N GLY A 227 -31.13 28.22 4.00
CA GLY A 227 -30.87 27.27 2.92
C GLY A 227 -31.94 27.31 1.82
N LYS A 228 -33.23 27.39 2.20
CA LYS A 228 -34.34 27.56 1.24
C LYS A 228 -34.29 28.88 0.49
N PHE A 229 -33.95 29.98 1.18
CA PHE A 229 -33.76 31.28 0.54
C PHE A 229 -32.61 31.24 -0.47
N LEU A 230 -31.47 30.65 -0.11
CA LEU A 230 -30.29 30.51 -0.96
C LEU A 230 -30.57 29.67 -2.21
N GLN A 231 -31.26 28.54 -2.04
CA GLN A 231 -31.74 27.71 -3.15
C GLN A 231 -32.62 28.49 -4.12
N ALA A 232 -33.66 29.17 -3.60
CA ALA A 232 -34.60 29.92 -4.42
C ALA A 232 -33.91 31.06 -5.18
N GLN A 233 -32.98 31.78 -4.54
CA GLN A 233 -32.21 32.87 -5.15
C GLN A 233 -31.32 32.42 -6.33
N LEU A 234 -31.00 31.12 -6.41
CA LEU A 234 -30.21 30.50 -7.49
C LEU A 234 -31.07 29.67 -8.46
N ASN A 235 -32.41 29.69 -8.31
CA ASN A 235 -33.36 28.83 -9.04
C ASN A 235 -33.03 27.32 -8.95
N GLY A 236 -32.40 26.91 -7.84
CA GLY A 236 -31.93 25.54 -7.64
C GLY A 236 -33.06 24.52 -7.55
N ILE A 237 -32.86 23.33 -8.13
CA ILE A 237 -33.85 22.25 -8.04
C ILE A 237 -34.08 21.81 -6.58
N ALA A 238 -35.34 21.56 -6.24
CA ALA A 238 -35.76 21.07 -4.93
C ALA A 238 -35.60 19.55 -4.83
N THR A 239 -34.78 19.13 -3.88
CA THR A 239 -34.59 17.74 -3.43
C THR A 239 -34.56 17.67 -1.90
N ASP A 240 -34.54 16.45 -1.36
CA ASP A 240 -34.39 16.18 0.08
C ASP A 240 -33.06 16.67 0.69
N SER A 241 -31.98 16.82 -0.10
CA SER A 241 -30.67 17.35 0.35
C SER A 241 -30.44 18.83 0.01
N SER A 242 -31.04 19.31 -1.08
CA SER A 242 -30.70 20.59 -1.74
C SER A 242 -30.60 21.82 -0.82
N VAL A 243 -31.51 21.94 0.16
CA VAL A 243 -31.51 23.03 1.15
C VAL A 243 -30.21 23.06 1.98
N ASN A 244 -29.75 21.88 2.39
CA ASN A 244 -28.51 21.71 3.13
C ASN A 244 -27.29 21.86 2.21
N ASP A 245 -27.38 21.43 0.94
CA ASP A 245 -26.29 21.59 -0.04
C ASP A 245 -25.96 23.06 -0.31
N TYR A 246 -26.97 23.91 -0.54
CA TYR A 246 -26.77 25.36 -0.72
C TYR A 246 -26.30 26.05 0.57
N LEU A 247 -26.80 25.64 1.73
CA LEU A 247 -26.38 26.21 3.02
C LEU A 247 -24.93 25.88 3.36
N LEU A 248 -24.53 24.61 3.23
CA LEU A 248 -23.14 24.18 3.45
C LEU A 248 -22.17 24.93 2.53
N ALA A 249 -22.51 25.06 1.25
CA ALA A 249 -21.74 25.86 0.31
C ALA A 249 -21.59 27.32 0.78
N ALA A 250 -22.67 27.96 1.26
CA ALA A 250 -22.59 29.32 1.80
C ALA A 250 -21.75 29.40 3.08
N MET A 251 -21.80 28.39 3.96
CA MET A 251 -20.99 28.34 5.18
C MET A 251 -19.49 28.28 4.84
N HIS A 252 -19.09 27.42 3.89
CA HIS A 252 -17.71 27.35 3.38
C HIS A 252 -17.25 28.71 2.83
N LEU A 253 -18.01 29.33 1.93
CA LEU A 253 -17.62 30.59 1.27
C LEU A 253 -17.67 31.83 2.20
N LEU A 254 -18.39 31.77 3.32
CA LEU A 254 -18.41 32.84 4.32
C LEU A 254 -17.28 32.72 5.33
N LEU A 255 -16.79 31.50 5.61
CA LEU A 255 -15.58 31.26 6.40
C LEU A 255 -14.30 31.50 5.58
N ASP A 256 -14.30 31.13 4.30
CA ASP A 256 -13.20 31.35 3.36
C ASP A 256 -13.66 32.12 2.11
N PRO A 257 -13.88 33.44 2.21
CA PRO A 257 -14.29 34.27 1.07
C PRO A 257 -13.18 34.41 0.01
N SER A 258 -11.91 34.26 0.40
CA SER A 258 -10.74 34.25 -0.49
C SER A 258 -10.81 33.14 -1.55
N SER A 259 -11.36 31.96 -1.19
CA SER A 259 -11.47 30.80 -2.07
C SER A 259 -12.24 31.02 -3.38
N ILE A 260 -13.04 32.10 -3.48
CA ILE A 260 -13.78 32.49 -4.70
C ILE A 260 -12.87 33.16 -5.75
N ALA A 261 -11.83 33.85 -5.29
CA ALA A 261 -10.92 34.63 -6.14
C ALA A 261 -9.57 33.92 -6.35
N GLU A 262 -9.07 33.25 -5.31
CA GLU A 262 -7.79 32.55 -5.32
C GLU A 262 -7.96 31.10 -4.90
N THR A 263 -8.04 30.19 -5.86
CA THR A 263 -8.11 28.75 -5.61
C THR A 263 -6.73 28.18 -5.29
N GLN A 264 -6.20 28.46 -4.10
CA GLN A 264 -4.98 27.84 -3.60
C GLN A 264 -5.31 26.44 -3.03
N PRO A 265 -4.69 25.33 -3.52
CA PRO A 265 -5.08 23.98 -3.09
C PRO A 265 -4.91 23.73 -1.58
N ASN A 266 -3.78 24.16 -1.04
CA ASN A 266 -3.34 23.87 0.34
C ASN A 266 -3.81 24.90 1.37
N LYS A 267 -4.57 25.94 0.97
CA LYS A 267 -5.06 26.97 1.90
C LYS A 267 -6.56 26.87 2.16
N VAL A 268 -6.93 27.18 3.40
CA VAL A 268 -8.31 27.28 3.91
C VAL A 268 -8.41 28.45 4.88
N ALA A 269 -9.26 29.43 4.59
CA ALA A 269 -9.44 30.65 5.40
C ALA A 269 -8.10 31.33 5.78
N GLY A 270 -7.22 31.51 4.79
CA GLY A 270 -5.87 32.09 4.97
C GLY A 270 -4.83 31.14 5.59
N PHE A 271 -5.24 30.09 6.30
CA PHE A 271 -4.34 29.09 6.89
C PHE A 271 -3.74 28.18 5.81
N ASP A 272 -2.43 28.01 5.83
CA ASP A 272 -1.73 27.10 4.92
C ASP A 272 -1.47 25.75 5.58
N LEU A 273 -2.14 24.71 5.10
CA LEU A 273 -2.00 23.34 5.59
C LEU A 273 -0.57 22.83 5.41
N ALA A 274 0.12 23.30 4.36
CA ALA A 274 1.46 22.88 3.97
C ALA A 274 2.58 23.80 4.47
N GLN A 275 2.33 24.76 5.37
CA GLN A 275 3.38 25.66 5.87
C GLN A 275 4.54 24.92 6.56
N ARG A 276 5.75 25.48 6.44
CA ARG A 276 7.03 24.93 6.95
C ARG A 276 6.96 24.52 8.43
N ASP A 277 6.20 25.26 9.24
CA ASP A 277 6.02 24.99 10.67
C ASP A 277 5.25 23.70 10.99
N HIS A 278 4.60 23.05 10.02
CA HIS A 278 3.92 21.76 10.22
C HIS A 278 4.80 20.55 9.88
N TRP A 279 5.86 20.74 9.11
CA TRP A 279 6.67 19.66 8.57
C TRP A 279 7.38 18.89 9.67
N GLY A 280 7.23 17.57 9.71
CA GLY A 280 7.78 16.73 10.78
C GLY A 280 7.01 16.82 12.12
N LYS A 281 5.86 17.50 12.18
CA LYS A 281 4.93 17.44 13.33
C LYS A 281 3.78 16.44 13.07
N PRO A 282 3.14 15.86 14.11
CA PRO A 282 2.04 14.92 13.95
C PRO A 282 0.90 15.51 13.10
N ALA A 283 0.43 14.77 12.08
CA ALA A 283 -0.63 15.26 11.18
C ALA A 283 -1.95 15.54 11.93
N SER A 284 -2.24 14.79 12.99
CA SER A 284 -3.40 14.98 13.88
C SER A 284 -3.44 16.33 14.62
N ALA A 285 -2.31 17.06 14.71
CA ALA A 285 -2.29 18.39 15.31
C ALA A 285 -2.97 19.46 14.44
N LEU A 286 -3.11 19.24 13.12
CA LEU A 286 -3.52 20.26 12.17
C LEU A 286 -4.96 20.76 12.35
N LEU A 287 -5.89 19.89 12.78
CA LEU A 287 -7.25 20.31 13.14
C LEU A 287 -7.23 21.30 14.31
N GLY A 288 -6.37 21.09 15.31
CA GLY A 288 -6.18 21.99 16.44
C GLY A 288 -5.56 23.32 16.02
N ASN A 289 -4.52 23.28 15.17
CA ASN A 289 -3.87 24.49 14.66
C ASN A 289 -4.82 25.36 13.83
N LEU A 290 -5.60 24.76 12.91
CA LEU A 290 -6.60 25.48 12.12
C LEU A 290 -7.71 26.03 13.02
N SER A 291 -8.16 25.28 14.02
CA SER A 291 -9.12 25.78 15.02
C SER A 291 -8.59 27.03 15.72
N ALA A 292 -7.34 27.01 16.21
CA ALA A 292 -6.72 28.18 16.84
C ALA A 292 -6.57 29.37 15.88
N HIS A 293 -6.23 29.11 14.61
CA HIS A 293 -6.15 30.15 13.57
C HIS A 293 -7.50 30.84 13.32
N LEU A 294 -8.58 30.08 13.17
CA LEU A 294 -9.92 30.63 12.92
C LEU A 294 -10.45 31.49 14.09
N ASP A 295 -10.04 31.19 15.31
CA ASP A 295 -10.33 31.99 16.51
C ASP A 295 -9.47 33.28 16.54
N ASN A 296 -8.15 33.15 16.40
CA ASN A 296 -7.20 34.25 16.46
C ASN A 296 -7.44 35.33 15.37
N GLU A 297 -7.76 34.91 14.15
CA GLU A 297 -8.08 35.82 13.03
C GLU A 297 -9.54 36.31 13.05
N GLY A 298 -10.34 35.90 14.03
CA GLY A 298 -11.73 36.35 14.20
C GLY A 298 -12.71 35.80 13.16
N HIS A 299 -12.36 34.73 12.44
CA HIS A 299 -13.26 34.05 11.49
C HIS A 299 -14.45 33.37 12.18
N THR A 300 -14.33 33.03 13.47
CA THR A 300 -15.38 32.43 14.32
C THR A 300 -14.99 32.60 15.80
N THR A 301 -15.85 32.18 16.73
CA THR A 301 -15.60 32.22 18.18
C THR A 301 -14.87 30.96 18.68
N PRO A 302 -14.22 30.98 19.87
CA PRO A 302 -13.51 29.82 20.41
C PRO A 302 -14.38 28.55 20.52
N GLY A 303 -15.67 28.72 20.78
CA GLY A 303 -16.63 27.61 20.89
C GLY A 303 -16.99 26.95 19.55
N MET A 304 -16.91 27.70 18.44
CA MET A 304 -17.21 27.21 17.08
C MET A 304 -15.98 26.95 16.22
N ALA A 305 -14.80 27.39 16.66
CA ALA A 305 -13.51 27.22 16.00
C ALA A 305 -13.26 25.78 15.51
N LYS A 306 -13.47 24.77 16.36
CA LYS A 306 -13.31 23.35 16.00
C LYS A 306 -14.35 22.88 14.97
N VAL A 307 -15.56 23.43 15.02
CA VAL A 307 -16.67 23.13 14.09
C VAL A 307 -16.38 23.72 12.71
N GLY A 308 -15.89 24.96 12.66
CA GLY A 308 -15.44 25.62 11.42
C GLY A 308 -14.21 24.94 10.81
N ALA A 309 -13.21 24.57 11.62
CA ALA A 309 -12.03 23.85 11.18
C ALA A 309 -12.40 22.47 10.58
N TYR A 310 -13.27 21.72 11.25
CA TYR A 310 -13.79 20.45 10.73
C TYR A 310 -14.54 20.64 9.41
N LEU A 311 -15.43 21.64 9.31
CA LEU A 311 -16.19 21.92 8.09
C LEU A 311 -15.26 22.17 6.89
N LEU A 312 -14.25 23.01 7.06
CA LEU A 312 -13.27 23.33 6.01
C LEU A 312 -12.45 22.08 5.63
N LEU A 313 -11.90 21.37 6.61
CA LEU A 313 -11.06 20.18 6.37
C LEU A 313 -11.83 19.03 5.74
N ALA A 314 -13.09 18.80 6.10
CA ALA A 314 -13.89 17.68 5.57
C ALA A 314 -13.98 17.70 4.05
N ARG A 315 -14.03 18.90 3.44
CA ARG A 315 -14.02 19.08 1.99
C ARG A 315 -12.62 19.12 1.37
N LYS A 316 -11.61 19.61 2.09
CA LYS A 316 -10.32 20.04 1.53
C LYS A 316 -9.13 19.12 1.85
N ALA A 317 -9.11 18.54 3.04
CA ALA A 317 -8.05 17.65 3.52
C ALA A 317 -8.64 16.66 4.55
N PRO A 318 -9.57 15.77 4.13
CA PRO A 318 -10.26 14.83 5.00
C PRO A 318 -9.32 13.83 5.69
N GLU A 319 -8.11 13.63 5.17
CA GLU A 319 -7.05 12.85 5.81
C GLU A 319 -6.65 13.40 7.19
N LEU A 320 -6.84 14.70 7.42
CA LEU A 320 -6.56 15.37 8.70
C LEU A 320 -7.69 15.23 9.72
N LEU A 321 -8.80 14.59 9.33
CA LEU A 321 -9.95 14.27 10.20
C LEU A 321 -10.08 12.78 10.51
N ILE A 322 -9.15 11.96 10.03
CA ILE A 322 -9.09 10.52 10.34
C ILE A 322 -8.96 10.34 11.85
N LYS A 323 -9.68 9.37 12.40
CA LYS A 323 -9.64 9.06 13.83
C LYS A 323 -8.37 8.26 14.15
N ASP A 324 -7.81 8.52 15.32
CA ASP A 324 -6.68 7.74 15.86
C ASP A 324 -5.43 7.73 14.96
N ILE A 325 -5.15 8.84 14.25
CA ILE A 325 -3.88 9.02 13.50
C ILE A 325 -2.71 8.98 14.50
N PRO A 326 -1.76 8.03 14.35
CA PRO A 326 -0.65 7.91 15.29
C PRO A 326 0.33 9.09 15.23
N ALA A 327 0.99 9.40 16.34
CA ALA A 327 1.81 10.61 16.48
C ALA A 327 3.09 10.62 15.61
N ASN A 328 3.62 9.45 15.25
CA ASN A 328 4.72 9.28 14.30
C ASN A 328 4.31 9.46 12.83
N VAL A 329 3.00 9.52 12.51
CA VAL A 329 2.52 9.92 11.18
C VAL A 329 2.61 11.45 11.08
N THR A 330 3.83 11.93 10.83
CA THR A 330 4.13 13.36 10.73
C THR A 330 3.85 13.90 9.33
N TYR A 331 3.47 15.18 9.23
CA TYR A 331 3.12 15.80 7.96
C TYR A 331 4.31 15.80 6.99
N GLY A 332 4.10 15.24 5.79
CA GLY A 332 5.14 15.03 4.78
C GLY A 332 6.09 13.84 5.04
N SER A 333 5.81 12.98 6.02
CA SER A 333 6.46 11.66 6.14
C SER A 333 5.98 10.67 5.06
N PRO A 334 6.70 9.57 4.78
CA PRO A 334 6.21 8.52 3.90
C PRO A 334 4.92 7.82 4.41
N ALA A 335 4.73 7.76 5.74
CA ALA A 335 3.49 7.28 6.34
C ALA A 335 2.31 8.22 6.04
N TRP A 336 2.54 9.54 6.12
CA TRP A 336 1.56 10.55 5.72
C TRP A 336 1.25 10.49 4.21
N VAL A 337 2.25 10.29 3.34
CA VAL A 337 2.02 10.07 1.90
C VAL A 337 1.07 8.89 1.66
N SER A 338 1.31 7.78 2.34
CA SER A 338 0.46 6.58 2.28
C SER A 338 -0.98 6.90 2.72
N LEU A 339 -1.13 7.65 3.82
CA LEU A 339 -2.42 8.04 4.39
C LEU A 339 -3.19 9.00 3.47
N SER A 340 -2.53 10.00 2.90
CA SER A 340 -3.15 10.97 1.98
C SER A 340 -3.61 10.33 0.68
N ILE A 341 -2.83 9.38 0.13
CA ILE A 341 -3.26 8.59 -1.04
C ILE A 341 -4.50 7.78 -0.69
N ALA A 342 -4.45 7.02 0.41
CA ALA A 342 -5.57 6.19 0.86
C ALA A 342 -6.86 7.00 1.08
N ALA A 343 -6.75 8.14 1.79
CA ALA A 343 -7.86 9.04 2.05
C ALA A 343 -8.48 9.62 0.77
N ALA A 344 -7.66 10.16 -0.13
CA ALA A 344 -8.13 10.76 -1.38
C ALA A 344 -8.84 9.73 -2.29
N THR A 345 -8.29 8.51 -2.39
CA THR A 345 -8.90 7.42 -3.16
C THR A 345 -10.26 6.99 -2.59
N ILE A 346 -10.40 6.89 -1.27
CA ILE A 346 -11.68 6.52 -0.62
C ILE A 346 -12.71 7.66 -0.76
N GLU A 347 -12.29 8.92 -0.59
CA GLU A 347 -13.19 10.09 -0.69
C GLU A 347 -13.69 10.35 -2.10
N ALA A 348 -12.92 10.04 -3.14
CA ALA A 348 -13.39 10.14 -4.52
C ALA A 348 -14.56 9.18 -4.82
N GLN A 349 -14.56 7.99 -4.20
CA GLN A 349 -15.59 6.97 -4.37
C GLN A 349 -16.77 7.16 -3.41
N THR A 350 -16.46 7.58 -2.18
CA THR A 350 -17.41 7.71 -1.07
C THR A 350 -17.15 8.99 -0.25
N PRO A 351 -17.52 10.18 -0.77
CA PRO A 351 -17.27 11.44 -0.09
C PRO A 351 -17.87 11.51 1.32
N GLY A 352 -17.10 11.99 2.29
CA GLY A 352 -17.48 12.10 3.71
C GLY A 352 -17.44 10.77 4.49
N LYS A 353 -16.72 9.78 4.00
CA LYS A 353 -16.51 8.51 4.70
C LYS A 353 -15.24 8.52 5.53
N VAL A 354 -14.15 9.12 5.03
CA VAL A 354 -12.83 9.13 5.70
C VAL A 354 -12.85 9.79 7.09
N PRO A 355 -13.53 10.94 7.31
CA PRO A 355 -13.67 11.52 8.65
C PRO A 355 -14.39 10.61 9.67
N ASN A 356 -15.11 9.57 9.20
CA ASN A 356 -15.76 8.60 10.06
C ASN A 356 -14.91 7.37 10.39
N MET A 357 -13.79 7.18 9.68
CA MET A 357 -12.91 6.01 9.78
C MET A 357 -11.73 6.25 10.73
N THR A 358 -11.20 5.16 11.30
CA THR A 358 -9.90 5.17 11.99
C THR A 358 -8.74 5.01 11.00
N PHE A 359 -7.53 5.36 11.41
CA PHE A 359 -6.31 5.14 10.63
C PHE A 359 -6.20 3.72 10.07
N ALA A 360 -6.40 2.70 10.91
CA ALA A 360 -6.37 1.29 10.47
C ALA A 360 -7.45 0.98 9.42
N GLN A 361 -8.67 1.51 9.57
CA GLN A 361 -9.75 1.31 8.61
C GLN A 361 -9.45 1.95 7.26
N VAL A 362 -8.87 3.16 7.23
CA VAL A 362 -8.48 3.85 5.98
C VAL A 362 -7.44 3.04 5.23
N MET A 363 -6.42 2.53 5.94
CA MET A 363 -5.35 1.75 5.32
C MET A 363 -5.80 0.36 4.85
N LEU A 364 -6.81 -0.25 5.50
CA LEU A 364 -7.45 -1.50 5.04
C LEU A 364 -8.31 -1.27 3.78
N GLU A 365 -9.16 -0.25 3.79
CA GLU A 365 -10.14 -0.01 2.72
C GLU A 365 -9.49 0.42 1.40
N ALA A 366 -8.37 1.14 1.48
CA ALA A 366 -7.73 1.73 0.32
C ALA A 366 -7.13 0.70 -0.67
N GLU A 367 -6.90 -0.58 -0.30
CA GLU A 367 -6.51 -1.60 -1.29
C GLU A 367 -7.67 -1.88 -2.24
N ASN A 368 -8.89 -2.01 -1.70
CA ASN A 368 -10.09 -2.21 -2.50
C ASN A 368 -10.45 -0.95 -3.31
N ALA A 369 -10.30 0.23 -2.72
CA ALA A 369 -10.59 1.49 -3.39
C ALA A 369 -9.60 1.77 -4.54
N GLY A 370 -8.29 1.60 -4.32
CA GLY A 370 -7.26 1.86 -5.32
C GLY A 370 -7.34 0.95 -6.56
N LEU A 371 -7.84 -0.28 -6.40
CA LEU A 371 -8.11 -1.19 -7.51
C LEU A 371 -9.37 -0.84 -8.32
N GLN A 372 -10.26 -0.01 -7.78
CA GLN A 372 -11.51 0.42 -8.45
C GLN A 372 -11.33 1.70 -9.27
N ASP A 373 -10.45 2.61 -8.87
CA ASP A 373 -10.15 3.85 -9.60
C ASP A 373 -8.63 4.15 -9.57
N LEU A 374 -7.95 3.67 -10.62
CA LEU A 374 -6.49 3.81 -10.76
C LEU A 374 -6.09 5.25 -11.12
N ASP A 375 -6.93 6.00 -11.84
CA ASP A 375 -6.61 7.36 -12.29
C ASP A 375 -6.68 8.35 -11.13
N VAL A 376 -7.71 8.24 -10.28
CA VAL A 376 -7.78 8.95 -8.99
C VAL A 376 -6.57 8.61 -8.12
N THR A 377 -6.20 7.33 -8.04
CA THR A 377 -5.07 6.88 -7.22
C THR A 377 -3.74 7.47 -7.71
N GLN A 378 -3.53 7.57 -9.04
CA GLN A 378 -2.36 8.23 -9.63
C GLN A 378 -2.34 9.74 -9.38
N GLN A 379 -3.49 10.42 -9.45
CA GLN A 379 -3.60 11.84 -9.11
C GLN A 379 -3.27 12.10 -7.63
N ALA A 380 -3.79 11.25 -6.73
CA ALA A 380 -3.50 11.30 -5.31
C ALA A 380 -2.01 11.05 -5.00
N GLN A 381 -1.39 10.05 -5.66
CA GLN A 381 0.06 9.81 -5.60
C GLN A 381 0.87 11.04 -6.04
N THR A 382 0.49 11.64 -7.17
CA THR A 382 1.13 12.84 -7.73
C THR A 382 1.07 14.02 -6.73
N ALA A 383 -0.09 14.27 -6.13
CA ALA A 383 -0.27 15.33 -5.15
C ALA A 383 0.49 15.09 -3.83
N ALA A 384 0.44 13.86 -3.30
CA ALA A 384 1.12 13.50 -2.05
C ALA A 384 2.65 13.51 -2.21
N LEU A 385 3.17 13.01 -3.34
CA LEU A 385 4.59 13.06 -3.68
C LEU A 385 5.09 14.51 -3.83
N ARG A 386 4.35 15.40 -4.48
CA ARG A 386 4.71 16.82 -4.60
C ARG A 386 4.99 17.44 -3.23
N THR A 387 4.08 17.24 -2.28
CA THR A 387 4.21 17.73 -0.90
C THR A 387 5.40 17.08 -0.19
N TRP A 388 5.54 15.75 -0.28
CA TRP A 388 6.69 15.04 0.30
C TRP A 388 8.02 15.53 -0.25
N GLY A 389 8.11 15.79 -1.56
CA GLY A 389 9.32 16.27 -2.23
C GLY A 389 9.78 17.62 -1.70
N VAL A 390 8.85 18.55 -1.46
CA VAL A 390 9.14 19.84 -0.83
C VAL A 390 9.56 19.65 0.63
N VAL A 391 8.78 18.91 1.42
CA VAL A 391 9.02 18.70 2.85
C VAL A 391 10.40 18.09 3.13
N ASN A 392 10.84 17.17 2.26
CA ASN A 392 12.10 16.42 2.38
C ASN A 392 13.24 17.02 1.55
N GLY A 393 13.14 18.26 1.06
CA GLY A 393 14.23 18.95 0.37
C GLY A 393 14.66 18.32 -0.97
N VAL A 394 13.79 17.51 -1.57
CA VAL A 394 13.99 16.93 -2.92
C VAL A 394 13.55 17.92 -4.00
N LEU A 395 12.55 18.76 -3.70
CA LEU A 395 12.11 19.87 -4.54
C LEU A 395 12.33 21.23 -3.86
N SER A 396 12.69 22.24 -4.64
CA SER A 396 12.47 23.64 -4.25
C SER A 396 10.98 24.04 -4.43
N GLU A 397 10.61 25.19 -3.88
CA GLU A 397 9.27 25.76 -4.06
C GLU A 397 8.95 26.06 -5.54
N ASP A 398 9.93 26.51 -6.34
CA ASP A 398 9.78 26.71 -7.79
C ASP A 398 9.61 25.39 -8.57
N GLU A 399 10.37 24.36 -8.18
CA GLU A 399 10.22 23.01 -8.77
C GLU A 399 8.85 22.42 -8.43
N ALA A 400 8.37 22.64 -7.21
CA ALA A 400 7.03 22.26 -6.83
C ALA A 400 5.96 23.15 -7.48
N ALA A 401 6.21 24.43 -7.77
CA ALA A 401 5.24 25.30 -8.45
C ALA A 401 4.98 24.84 -9.90
N ARG A 402 6.04 24.54 -10.65
CA ARG A 402 5.96 24.07 -12.05
C ARG A 402 5.60 22.59 -12.19
N TYR A 403 6.03 21.77 -11.23
CA TYR A 403 5.88 20.31 -11.10
C TYR A 403 5.71 19.54 -12.41
N ASN A 404 6.75 19.58 -13.25
CA ASN A 404 6.74 18.93 -14.56
C ASN A 404 7.18 17.45 -14.47
N THR A 405 7.21 16.75 -15.61
CA THR A 405 7.69 15.36 -15.73
C THR A 405 9.00 15.08 -14.98
N SER A 406 10.03 15.91 -15.15
CA SER A 406 11.32 15.65 -14.50
C SER A 406 11.28 15.90 -13.00
N ASP A 407 10.40 16.79 -12.52
CA ASP A 407 10.19 17.03 -11.08
C ASP A 407 9.45 15.85 -10.43
N ILE A 408 8.45 15.27 -11.12
CA ILE A 408 7.75 14.05 -10.72
C ILE A 408 8.74 12.88 -10.63
N GLU A 409 9.54 12.67 -11.67
CA GLU A 409 10.56 11.60 -11.72
C GLU A 409 11.63 11.74 -10.63
N LYS A 410 12.15 12.96 -10.43
CA LYS A 410 13.12 13.29 -9.38
C LYS A 410 12.59 12.91 -7.99
N VAL A 411 11.34 13.27 -7.70
CA VAL A 411 10.68 12.94 -6.42
C VAL A 411 10.44 11.44 -6.29
N ARG A 412 9.89 10.80 -7.33
CA ARG A 412 9.59 9.36 -7.32
C ARG A 412 10.86 8.53 -7.11
N GLY A 413 11.94 8.87 -7.80
CA GLY A 413 13.24 8.22 -7.65
C GLY A 413 13.79 8.35 -6.22
N ALA A 414 13.72 9.55 -5.62
CA ALA A 414 14.13 9.75 -4.23
C ALA A 414 13.23 8.99 -3.22
N PHE A 415 11.91 9.01 -3.42
CA PHE A 415 10.96 8.31 -2.56
C PHE A 415 11.15 6.80 -2.60
N ASN A 416 11.27 6.21 -3.80
CA ASN A 416 11.50 4.78 -3.99
C ASN A 416 12.88 4.37 -3.41
N LEU A 417 13.94 5.16 -3.62
CA LEU A 417 15.26 4.90 -3.02
C LEU A 417 15.19 4.90 -1.49
N GLN A 418 14.45 5.82 -0.87
CA GLN A 418 14.23 5.84 0.57
C GLN A 418 13.32 4.69 1.04
N ALA A 419 12.35 4.25 0.25
CA ALA A 419 11.55 3.05 0.54
C ALA A 419 12.42 1.77 0.51
N ASP A 420 13.18 1.55 -0.55
CA ASP A 420 14.06 0.39 -0.71
C ASP A 420 15.13 0.35 0.38
N ALA A 421 15.75 1.49 0.70
CA ALA A 421 16.73 1.57 1.78
C ALA A 421 16.13 1.13 3.12
N ARG A 422 14.92 1.60 3.45
CA ARG A 422 14.20 1.22 4.67
C ARG A 422 13.82 -0.27 4.71
N VAL A 423 13.33 -0.83 3.60
CA VAL A 423 12.96 -2.25 3.53
C VAL A 423 14.18 -3.13 3.77
N ASN A 424 15.29 -2.81 3.11
CA ASN A 424 16.57 -3.49 3.32
C ASN A 424 17.11 -3.29 4.75
N ALA A 425 16.90 -2.11 5.35
CA ALA A 425 17.37 -1.82 6.70
C ALA A 425 16.72 -2.68 7.78
N SER A 426 15.43 -3.00 7.64
CA SER A 426 14.72 -3.95 8.51
C SER A 426 15.43 -5.30 8.58
N ASP A 427 15.69 -5.94 7.42
CA ASP A 427 16.47 -7.19 7.35
C ASP A 427 17.89 -7.04 7.91
N GLN A 428 18.52 -5.90 7.64
CA GLN A 428 19.93 -5.67 7.96
C GLN A 428 20.17 -5.55 9.46
N ILE A 429 19.28 -4.89 10.20
CA ILE A 429 19.33 -4.81 11.67
C ILE A 429 19.18 -6.20 12.31
N GLU A 430 18.31 -7.04 11.76
CA GLU A 430 18.03 -8.39 12.28
C GLU A 430 19.09 -9.43 11.91
N ALA A 431 20.02 -9.13 10.98
CA ALA A 431 21.00 -10.07 10.43
C ALA A 431 21.61 -11.00 11.51
N LYS A 432 21.42 -12.32 11.36
CA LYS A 432 21.78 -13.32 12.37
C LYS A 432 23.28 -13.24 12.70
N ILE A 433 23.61 -13.11 13.99
CA ILE A 433 24.98 -13.31 14.47
C ILE A 433 25.30 -14.81 14.36
N PRO A 434 26.40 -15.22 13.70
CA PRO A 434 26.73 -16.63 13.54
C PRO A 434 27.08 -17.27 14.88
N SER A 435 26.96 -18.59 14.95
CA SER A 435 27.33 -19.37 16.14
C SER A 435 28.50 -20.28 15.80
N ARG A 436 29.65 -20.05 16.47
CA ARG A 436 30.85 -20.89 16.34
C ARG A 436 30.54 -22.37 16.62
N ARG A 437 29.61 -22.64 17.55
CA ARG A 437 29.10 -23.98 17.89
C ARG A 437 28.27 -24.60 16.77
N GLU A 438 27.35 -23.84 16.14
CA GLU A 438 26.54 -24.35 15.02
C GLU A 438 27.44 -24.71 13.82
N ILE A 439 28.40 -23.83 13.48
CA ILE A 439 29.37 -24.05 12.39
C ILE A 439 30.23 -25.29 12.66
N ALA A 440 30.74 -25.44 13.89
CA ALA A 440 31.51 -26.61 14.29
C ALA A 440 30.70 -27.90 14.21
N LEU A 441 29.48 -27.92 14.77
CA LEU A 441 28.60 -29.10 14.70
C LEU A 441 28.24 -29.48 13.25
N ALA A 442 28.01 -28.50 12.37
CA ALA A 442 27.75 -28.78 10.95
C ALA A 442 28.94 -29.48 10.28
N LYS A 443 30.16 -28.93 10.42
CA LYS A 443 31.39 -29.51 9.85
C LYS A 443 31.75 -30.88 10.46
N LEU A 444 31.48 -31.08 11.75
CA LEU A 444 31.66 -32.35 12.43
C LEU A 444 30.70 -33.43 11.90
N LYS A 445 29.40 -33.10 11.79
CA LYS A 445 28.39 -33.99 11.19
C LYS A 445 28.73 -34.36 9.75
N GLU A 446 29.15 -33.39 8.94
CA GLU A 446 29.56 -33.60 7.55
C GLU A 446 30.72 -34.61 7.43
N ARG A 447 31.73 -34.51 8.31
CA ARG A 447 32.94 -35.36 8.23
C ARG A 447 32.80 -36.72 8.92
N PHE A 448 32.01 -36.81 9.98
CA PHE A 448 31.97 -37.97 10.87
C PHE A 448 30.60 -38.68 10.91
N GLY A 449 29.54 -38.07 10.38
CA GLY A 449 28.17 -38.60 10.43
C GLY A 449 27.41 -38.14 11.69
N GLU A 450 26.07 -38.22 11.66
CA GLU A 450 25.25 -37.61 12.72
C GLU A 450 25.26 -38.34 14.07
N ASN A 451 25.62 -39.62 14.10
CA ASN A 451 25.52 -40.48 15.29
C ASN A 451 26.78 -40.49 16.19
N VAL A 452 27.70 -39.55 15.97
CA VAL A 452 28.97 -39.45 16.71
C VAL A 452 28.80 -38.51 17.91
N PRO A 453 29.29 -38.87 19.11
CA PRO A 453 29.06 -38.08 20.33
C PRO A 453 29.95 -36.82 20.38
N PHE A 454 29.65 -35.83 19.54
CA PHE A 454 30.48 -34.64 19.33
C PHE A 454 30.70 -33.76 20.56
N GLU A 455 29.77 -33.79 21.50
CA GLU A 455 29.75 -32.93 22.69
C GLU A 455 30.22 -33.67 23.97
N GLU A 456 30.36 -35.00 23.91
CA GLU A 456 30.90 -35.79 25.02
C GLU A 456 32.42 -35.58 25.12
N LYS A 457 32.92 -35.38 26.34
CA LYS A 457 34.34 -35.10 26.60
C LYS A 457 35.17 -36.38 26.65
N LEU A 458 35.42 -36.95 25.48
CA LEU A 458 36.00 -38.28 25.31
C LEU A 458 37.44 -38.27 24.78
N LEU A 459 38.06 -37.10 24.56
CA LEU A 459 39.42 -36.99 24.01
C LEU A 459 40.41 -36.34 24.99
N THR A 460 41.64 -36.85 25.02
CA THR A 460 42.79 -36.30 25.77
C THR A 460 44.01 -36.16 24.87
N VAL A 461 44.97 -35.31 25.25
CA VAL A 461 46.22 -35.14 24.50
C VAL A 461 47.20 -36.28 24.82
N LYS A 462 47.65 -37.00 23.79
CA LYS A 462 48.40 -38.27 23.88
C LYS A 462 49.82 -38.17 24.46
N SER A 463 50.43 -36.99 24.43
CA SER A 463 51.69 -36.72 25.13
C SER A 463 51.74 -35.29 25.64
N THR A 464 51.90 -35.15 26.96
CA THR A 464 52.09 -33.86 27.64
C THR A 464 53.54 -33.67 28.10
N THR A 465 54.53 -34.04 27.26
CA THR A 465 55.95 -33.80 27.56
C THR A 465 56.28 -32.31 27.56
N GLN A 466 55.98 -31.64 28.67
CA GLN A 466 56.46 -30.30 28.99
C GLN A 466 57.71 -30.41 29.88
N PRO A 467 58.76 -29.61 29.63
CA PRO A 467 59.84 -29.41 30.60
C PRO A 467 59.29 -28.86 31.91
N TYR A 468 59.85 -29.34 33.04
CA TYR A 468 59.46 -28.89 34.37
C TYR A 468 59.79 -27.40 34.57
N VAL A 469 58.84 -26.64 35.13
CA VAL A 469 58.87 -25.17 35.41
C VAL A 469 58.64 -24.25 34.20
N GLN A 470 57.37 -23.90 33.96
CA GLN A 470 56.88 -22.71 33.23
C GLN A 470 55.75 -22.05 34.07
N PRO A 471 55.52 -20.73 33.99
CA PRO A 471 54.50 -20.04 34.79
C PRO A 471 53.06 -20.43 34.42
N LEU A 472 52.10 -20.15 35.31
CA LEU A 472 50.72 -20.62 35.20
C LEU A 472 49.95 -20.13 33.95
N TYR A 473 50.43 -19.06 33.31
CA TYR A 473 49.90 -18.45 32.09
C TYR A 473 50.97 -18.52 30.99
N ASP A 474 50.93 -19.60 30.19
CA ASP A 474 51.67 -19.72 28.94
C ASP A 474 50.66 -20.10 27.84
N PRO A 475 50.45 -19.27 26.80
CA PRO A 475 49.55 -19.58 25.69
C PRO A 475 49.99 -20.80 24.86
N ASN A 476 51.22 -21.30 25.06
CA ASN A 476 51.72 -22.54 24.45
C ASN A 476 51.47 -23.80 25.30
N ARG A 477 50.75 -23.68 26.42
CA ARG A 477 50.44 -24.82 27.28
C ARG A 477 49.45 -25.78 26.60
N ALA A 478 49.80 -27.07 26.57
CA ALA A 478 48.92 -28.09 26.01
C ALA A 478 47.57 -28.14 26.78
N PRO A 479 46.42 -28.30 26.08
CA PRO A 479 45.10 -28.37 26.70
C PRO A 479 45.03 -29.44 27.80
N ALA A 480 44.58 -29.06 28.99
CA ALA A 480 44.54 -29.97 30.14
C ALA A 480 43.16 -30.63 30.30
N GLY A 481 43.15 -31.93 30.58
CA GLY A 481 41.92 -32.70 30.83
C GLY A 481 41.11 -33.06 29.58
N PRO A 482 39.93 -33.69 29.78
CA PRO A 482 39.14 -34.23 28.68
C PRO A 482 38.39 -33.14 27.90
N HIS A 483 38.42 -33.27 26.57
CA HIS A 483 37.81 -32.38 25.59
C HIS A 483 36.84 -33.16 24.69
N SER A 484 35.87 -32.46 24.10
CA SER A 484 34.97 -33.01 23.09
C SER A 484 35.48 -32.73 21.66
N LEU A 485 34.98 -33.44 20.65
CA LEU A 485 35.26 -33.11 19.24
C LEU A 485 34.80 -31.68 18.91
N LEU A 486 33.70 -31.23 19.54
CA LEU A 486 33.20 -29.87 19.45
C LEU A 486 34.17 -28.84 20.03
N ASP A 487 34.75 -29.09 21.23
CA ASP A 487 35.78 -28.22 21.81
C ASP A 487 36.98 -28.08 20.87
N ILE A 488 37.47 -29.20 20.32
CA ILE A 488 38.65 -29.23 19.42
C ILE A 488 38.37 -28.43 18.14
N ALA A 489 37.20 -28.64 17.52
CA ALA A 489 36.80 -27.95 16.30
C ALA A 489 36.56 -26.44 16.51
N MET A 490 35.92 -26.04 17.62
CA MET A 490 35.69 -24.62 17.95
C MET A 490 36.98 -23.88 18.33
N SER A 491 37.82 -24.51 19.16
CA SER A 491 39.08 -23.91 19.63
C SER A 491 40.19 -23.94 18.58
N GLY A 492 40.02 -24.76 17.52
CA GLY A 492 41.03 -24.96 16.49
C GLY A 492 42.25 -25.76 16.96
N LEU A 493 42.11 -26.62 17.98
CA LEU A 493 43.21 -27.34 18.65
C LEU A 493 43.73 -28.58 17.89
N HIS A 494 43.68 -28.52 16.56
CA HIS A 494 44.03 -29.61 15.64
C HIS A 494 45.52 -29.93 15.55
N GLN A 495 46.39 -29.07 16.09
CA GLN A 495 47.84 -29.23 16.15
C GLN A 495 48.30 -30.22 17.24
N TYR A 496 47.43 -30.60 18.17
CA TYR A 496 47.72 -31.58 19.21
C TYR A 496 47.33 -32.99 18.74
N GLU A 497 48.11 -34.00 19.14
CA GLU A 497 47.75 -35.40 18.91
C GLU A 497 46.75 -35.85 19.98
N TRP A 498 45.52 -36.14 19.56
CA TRP A 498 44.42 -36.53 20.43
C TRP A 498 44.22 -38.05 20.44
N GLU A 499 43.93 -38.60 21.61
CA GLU A 499 43.54 -39.99 21.81
C GLU A 499 42.18 -40.09 22.53
N SER A 500 41.53 -41.24 22.41
CA SER A 500 40.28 -41.57 23.08
C SER A 500 40.26 -43.05 23.42
N THR A 501 39.54 -43.42 24.48
CA THR A 501 39.25 -44.82 24.85
C THR A 501 37.84 -45.25 24.45
N ASP A 502 37.06 -44.40 23.78
CA ASP A 502 35.69 -44.70 23.34
C ASP A 502 35.68 -45.13 21.87
N ASP A 503 35.28 -46.39 21.62
CA ASP A 503 35.23 -46.97 20.27
C ASP A 503 34.42 -46.12 19.28
N ARG A 504 33.37 -45.42 19.73
CA ARG A 504 32.54 -44.54 18.88
C ARG A 504 33.37 -43.39 18.30
N ILE A 505 34.30 -42.84 19.08
CA ILE A 505 35.21 -41.76 18.66
C ILE A 505 36.37 -42.33 17.84
N ILE A 506 36.95 -43.45 18.27
CA ILE A 506 38.07 -44.12 17.58
C ILE A 506 37.66 -44.49 16.14
N ASP A 507 36.50 -45.11 15.97
CA ASP A 507 36.00 -45.52 14.65
C ASP A 507 35.58 -44.35 13.78
N ALA A 508 34.90 -43.34 14.35
CA ALA A 508 34.47 -42.16 13.61
C ALA A 508 35.64 -41.35 13.03
N THR A 509 36.74 -41.23 13.79
CA THR A 509 37.91 -40.39 13.47
C THR A 509 39.04 -41.11 12.73
N ARG A 510 39.00 -42.46 12.66
CA ARG A 510 40.05 -43.29 12.04
C ARG A 510 40.41 -42.82 10.63
N GLY A 511 41.66 -42.37 10.43
CA GLY A 511 42.17 -41.93 9.14
C GLY A 511 41.62 -40.59 8.63
N LYS A 512 40.92 -39.81 9.46
CA LYS A 512 40.33 -38.52 9.11
C LYS A 512 40.98 -37.38 9.90
N SER A 513 41.04 -36.19 9.29
CA SER A 513 41.62 -34.99 9.94
C SER A 513 40.65 -34.30 10.90
N LEU A 514 41.16 -33.92 12.08
CA LEU A 514 40.52 -33.04 13.06
C LEU A 514 40.72 -31.54 12.74
N GLN A 515 41.38 -31.19 11.64
CA GLN A 515 41.53 -29.80 11.22
C GLN A 515 40.23 -29.26 10.62
N PHE A 516 39.71 -28.20 11.23
CA PHE A 516 38.53 -27.48 10.74
C PHE A 516 38.78 -25.97 10.70
N ASP A 517 38.27 -25.34 9.66
CA ASP A 517 38.26 -23.91 9.36
C ASP A 517 37.16 -23.15 10.14
N VAL A 518 36.67 -23.69 11.27
CA VAL A 518 35.55 -23.11 12.06
C VAL A 518 35.78 -21.64 12.40
N ASN A 519 36.96 -21.30 12.94
CA ASN A 519 37.27 -19.93 13.34
C ASN A 519 37.32 -18.98 12.12
N GLN A 520 37.87 -19.43 10.99
CA GLN A 520 37.94 -18.61 9.78
C GLN A 520 36.54 -18.34 9.19
N VAL A 521 35.68 -19.36 9.14
CA VAL A 521 34.28 -19.21 8.68
C VAL A 521 33.50 -18.32 9.65
N PHE A 522 33.63 -18.57 10.96
CA PHE A 522 32.96 -17.78 11.99
C PHE A 522 33.38 -16.30 11.94
N ASP A 523 34.68 -15.99 11.90
CA ASP A 523 35.17 -14.61 11.91
C ASP A 523 34.73 -13.86 10.62
N ALA A 524 34.68 -14.56 9.47
CA ALA A 524 34.16 -14.01 8.23
C ALA A 524 32.64 -13.75 8.27
N GLU A 525 31.84 -14.71 8.74
CA GLU A 525 30.39 -14.56 8.91
C GLU A 525 30.06 -13.47 9.95
N LEU A 526 30.83 -13.37 11.04
CA LEU A 526 30.62 -12.39 12.10
C LEU A 526 30.91 -10.97 11.59
N THR A 527 32.02 -10.79 10.88
CA THR A 527 32.38 -9.52 10.23
C THR A 527 31.30 -9.09 9.24
N GLN A 528 30.79 -10.03 8.43
CA GLN A 528 29.70 -9.77 7.50
C GLN A 528 28.39 -9.40 8.21
N ALA A 529 28.02 -10.11 9.29
CA ALA A 529 26.83 -9.82 10.08
C ALA A 529 26.92 -8.45 10.77
N MET A 530 28.07 -8.11 11.39
CA MET A 530 28.32 -6.79 11.99
C MET A 530 28.27 -5.67 10.94
N SER A 531 28.91 -5.85 9.78
CA SER A 531 28.84 -4.88 8.66
C SER A 531 27.40 -4.68 8.16
N THR A 532 26.64 -5.76 8.07
CA THR A 532 25.23 -5.74 7.66
C THR A 532 24.38 -4.97 8.69
N ARG A 533 24.53 -5.26 9.99
CA ARG A 533 23.84 -4.53 11.08
C ARG A 533 24.20 -3.05 11.10
N LYS A 534 25.47 -2.70 10.93
CA LYS A 534 25.93 -1.30 10.83
C LYS A 534 25.19 -0.53 9.71
N LYS A 535 24.97 -1.15 8.53
CA LYS A 535 24.20 -0.55 7.42
C LYS A 535 22.70 -0.37 7.75
N GLY A 536 22.10 -1.34 8.43
CA GLY A 536 20.71 -1.25 8.87
C GLY A 536 20.50 -0.12 9.90
N ILE A 537 21.36 -0.07 10.92
CA ILE A 537 21.41 1.01 11.92
C ILE A 537 21.66 2.36 11.23
N ALA A 538 22.54 2.40 10.22
CA ALA A 538 22.81 3.62 9.49
C ALA A 538 21.55 4.23 8.86
N THR A 539 20.77 3.37 8.20
CA THR A 539 19.51 3.78 7.57
C THR A 539 18.44 4.16 8.59
N ALA A 540 18.39 3.52 9.76
CA ALA A 540 17.50 3.92 10.86
C ALA A 540 17.83 5.34 11.36
N VAL A 541 19.10 5.69 11.54
CA VAL A 541 19.52 7.04 11.98
C VAL A 541 19.16 8.10 10.93
N LYS A 542 19.44 7.85 9.64
CA LYS A 542 18.99 8.72 8.54
C LYS A 542 17.48 8.94 8.55
N GLN A 543 16.72 7.87 8.75
CA GLN A 543 15.27 7.91 8.78
C GLN A 543 14.74 8.72 9.97
N MET A 544 15.28 8.53 11.18
CA MET A 544 14.92 9.33 12.35
C MET A 544 15.18 10.81 12.12
N ILE A 545 16.36 11.18 11.61
CA ILE A 545 16.72 12.57 11.32
C ILE A 545 15.82 13.17 10.23
N SER A 546 15.48 12.40 9.19
CA SER A 546 14.59 12.88 8.11
C SER A 546 13.16 13.20 8.56
N GLN A 547 12.68 12.58 9.64
CA GLN A 547 11.33 12.79 10.17
C GLN A 547 11.22 13.95 11.17
N LEU A 548 12.35 14.56 11.56
CA LEU A 548 12.38 15.67 12.51
C LEU A 548 11.65 16.92 11.97
N PRO A 549 11.13 17.77 12.88
CA PRO A 549 10.69 19.12 12.54
C PRO A 549 11.75 19.88 11.73
N LEU A 550 11.33 20.69 10.77
CA LEU A 550 12.26 21.35 9.85
C LEU A 550 13.39 22.11 10.56
N LYS A 551 13.05 22.87 11.62
CA LYS A 551 14.00 23.62 12.46
C LYS A 551 15.13 22.75 13.01
N ASP A 552 14.81 21.52 13.41
CA ASP A 552 15.77 20.57 13.99
C ASP A 552 16.62 19.91 12.89
N ARG A 553 16.05 19.66 11.71
CA ARG A 553 16.80 19.24 10.52
C ARG A 553 17.80 20.32 10.08
N GLU A 554 17.39 21.59 10.04
CA GLU A 554 18.26 22.73 9.73
C GLU A 554 19.38 22.90 10.78
N ASN A 555 19.09 22.69 12.07
CA ASN A 555 20.08 22.70 13.14
C ASN A 555 21.13 21.58 12.98
N LEU A 556 20.74 20.38 12.55
CA LEU A 556 21.65 19.25 12.33
C LEU A 556 22.42 19.35 10.99
N GLU A 557 21.81 19.92 9.95
CA GLU A 557 22.45 20.09 8.64
C GLU A 557 23.47 21.25 8.63
N TYR A 558 23.14 22.39 9.25
CA TYR A 558 23.89 23.64 9.10
C TYR A 558 24.58 24.16 10.37
N GLY A 559 24.22 23.66 11.56
CA GLY A 559 24.78 24.11 12.84
C GLY A 559 26.09 23.43 13.20
N LYS A 560 26.97 24.11 13.95
CA LYS A 560 28.19 23.49 14.50
C LYS A 560 27.79 22.37 15.45
N LEU A 561 28.31 21.15 15.25
CA LEU A 561 27.95 19.97 16.04
C LEU A 561 29.10 19.52 16.94
N GLU A 562 28.78 19.29 18.21
CA GLU A 562 29.65 18.70 19.23
C GLU A 562 28.98 17.43 19.79
N PHE A 563 29.75 16.39 20.06
CA PHE A 563 29.22 15.07 20.44
C PHE A 563 29.63 14.69 21.86
N TYR A 564 28.74 14.05 22.60
CA TYR A 564 28.99 13.59 23.97
C TYR A 564 28.39 12.19 24.20
N GLN A 565 29.09 11.39 25.00
CA GLN A 565 28.70 10.05 25.41
C GLN A 565 28.71 9.92 26.94
N ASN A 566 27.96 8.98 27.50
CA ASN A 566 27.89 8.77 28.95
C ASN A 566 27.79 7.28 29.33
N HIS A 567 28.92 6.59 29.20
CA HIS A 567 29.06 5.19 29.61
C HIS A 567 29.06 5.03 31.14
N THR A 568 28.76 3.82 31.62
CA THR A 568 28.85 3.49 33.05
C THR A 568 30.16 2.76 33.35
N TYR A 569 30.91 3.26 34.33
CA TYR A 569 32.15 2.66 34.81
C TYR A 569 32.01 2.24 36.27
N THR A 570 32.77 1.22 36.68
CA THR A 570 32.95 0.81 38.07
C THR A 570 34.34 1.26 38.55
N LEU A 571 34.40 1.91 39.72
CA LEU A 571 35.64 2.31 40.37
C LEU A 571 36.38 1.10 40.95
N GLY A 572 37.68 1.04 40.71
CA GLY A 572 38.59 0.06 41.28
C GLY A 572 39.04 0.42 42.72
N MET A 573 40.03 -0.31 43.22
CA MET A 573 40.63 -0.04 44.54
C MET A 573 41.76 1.00 44.51
N GLY A 574 42.26 1.38 43.33
CA GLY A 574 43.20 2.50 43.16
C GLY A 574 42.50 3.85 42.97
N PHE A 575 43.26 4.94 43.16
CA PHE A 575 42.72 6.31 43.22
C PHE A 575 42.09 6.85 41.93
N THR A 576 42.44 6.28 40.77
CA THR A 576 41.95 6.71 39.44
C THR A 576 41.30 5.59 38.63
N ASP A 577 41.28 4.36 39.15
CA ASP A 577 40.97 3.17 38.37
C ASP A 577 39.47 3.09 38.05
N ARG A 578 39.14 2.94 36.77
CA ARG A 578 37.77 2.81 36.26
C ARG A 578 37.71 1.68 35.24
N THR A 579 36.79 0.75 35.42
CA THR A 579 36.51 -0.35 34.48
C THR A 579 35.16 -0.12 33.80
N LEU A 580 35.13 -0.10 32.47
CA LEU A 580 33.87 0.00 31.72
C LEU A 580 32.95 -1.15 32.12
N THR A 581 31.70 -0.82 32.47
CA THR A 581 30.72 -1.78 32.99
C THR A 581 29.50 -1.89 32.07
N GLU A 582 29.11 -0.78 31.44
CA GLU A 582 27.94 -0.72 30.57
C GLU A 582 28.16 0.38 29.52
N LYS A 583 28.12 0.03 28.23
CA LYS A 583 28.03 1.02 27.16
C LYS A 583 26.61 1.60 27.13
N ASN A 584 26.50 2.89 26.85
CA ASN A 584 25.22 3.51 26.58
C ASN A 584 24.98 3.45 25.06
N HIS A 585 23.73 3.24 24.66
CA HIS A 585 23.28 3.19 23.27
C HIS A 585 22.83 4.58 22.76
N ARG A 586 23.10 5.62 23.54
CA ARG A 586 22.61 6.98 23.35
C ARG A 586 23.74 7.96 23.14
N LEU A 587 23.69 8.65 22.01
CA LEU A 587 24.60 9.75 21.68
C LEU A 587 23.89 11.09 21.94
N LEU A 588 24.60 12.02 22.57
CA LEU A 588 24.17 13.40 22.69
C LEU A 588 24.87 14.25 21.63
N ILE A 589 24.08 15.04 20.87
CA ILE A 589 24.56 15.93 19.83
C ILE A 589 24.16 17.36 20.20
N LYS A 590 25.13 18.23 20.50
CA LYS A 590 24.91 19.65 20.72
C LYS A 590 25.09 20.39 19.39
N SER A 591 24.03 21.03 18.90
CA SER A 591 24.08 21.95 17.76
C SER A 591 24.12 23.40 18.23
N THR A 592 24.92 24.23 17.55
CA THR A 592 25.08 25.67 17.81
C THR A 592 25.06 26.47 16.50
N GLY A 593 24.35 27.61 16.50
CA GLY A 593 24.60 28.70 15.53
C GLY A 593 23.62 28.87 14.36
N VAL A 594 22.58 28.03 14.24
CA VAL A 594 21.52 28.22 13.21
C VAL A 594 20.31 28.93 13.81
N ASN A 595 19.54 28.22 14.64
CA ASN A 595 18.33 28.77 15.26
C ASN A 595 18.46 29.05 16.76
N SER A 596 19.37 28.36 17.45
CA SER A 596 19.71 28.48 18.88
C SER A 596 20.81 27.45 19.23
N GLN A 597 21.25 27.38 20.49
CA GLN A 597 21.89 26.17 21.01
C GLN A 597 20.80 25.12 21.28
N THR A 598 21.00 23.87 20.85
CA THR A 598 20.06 22.76 21.12
C THR A 598 20.82 21.46 21.25
N VAL A 599 20.52 20.66 22.29
CA VAL A 599 21.09 19.33 22.48
C VAL A 599 20.06 18.30 22.05
N TYR A 600 20.47 17.28 21.29
CA TYR A 600 19.64 16.17 20.85
C TYR A 600 20.10 14.87 21.49
N GLU A 601 19.17 14.05 21.96
CA GLU A 601 19.42 12.65 22.31
C GLU A 601 19.04 11.77 21.12
N VAL A 602 19.99 10.97 20.62
CA VAL A 602 19.76 9.89 19.65
C VAL A 602 19.63 8.59 20.42
N ASP A 603 18.46 7.98 20.41
CA ASP A 603 18.18 6.69 21.06
C ASP A 603 17.65 5.68 20.02
N LEU A 604 18.51 4.76 19.60
CA LEU A 604 18.19 3.70 18.64
C LEU A 604 17.16 2.69 19.17
N LYS A 605 17.10 2.48 20.50
CA LYS A 605 16.20 1.52 21.14
C LYS A 605 14.77 2.07 21.23
N GLN A 606 14.64 3.38 21.47
CA GLN A 606 13.36 4.10 21.38
C GLN A 606 13.00 4.47 19.93
N GLY A 607 13.97 4.47 19.01
CA GLY A 607 13.73 4.90 17.64
C GLY A 607 13.52 6.40 17.50
N THR A 608 14.14 7.19 18.38
CA THR A 608 13.94 8.65 18.45
C THR A 608 15.25 9.42 18.33
N VAL A 609 15.20 10.52 17.57
CA VAL A 609 16.04 11.70 17.82
C VAL A 609 15.12 12.76 18.40
N LYS A 610 15.49 13.39 19.52
CA LYS A 610 14.66 14.42 20.16
C LYS A 610 15.51 15.49 20.84
N PRO A 611 15.06 16.76 20.86
CA PRO A 611 15.71 17.78 21.68
C PRO A 611 15.59 17.45 23.17
N VAL A 612 16.64 17.72 23.92
CA VAL A 612 16.72 17.57 25.38
C VAL A 612 17.29 18.85 26.01
N PRO A 613 17.03 19.12 27.30
CA PRO A 613 17.63 20.25 28.00
C PRO A 613 19.17 20.21 27.94
N ASP A 614 19.80 21.37 27.80
CA ASP A 614 21.26 21.50 27.78
C ASP A 614 21.92 21.10 29.12
N THR A 615 21.16 21.21 30.21
CA THR A 615 21.52 20.69 31.54
C THR A 615 21.88 19.19 31.53
N VAL A 616 21.42 18.40 30.55
CA VAL A 616 21.81 16.99 30.38
C VAL A 616 23.32 16.83 30.14
N LEU A 617 24.01 17.89 29.67
CA LEU A 617 25.48 17.90 29.49
C LEU A 617 26.26 18.28 30.76
N THR A 618 25.60 18.88 31.76
CA THR A 618 26.25 19.42 32.98
C THR A 618 25.72 18.81 34.28
N GLN A 619 24.66 18.01 34.22
CA GLN A 619 24.06 17.37 35.38
C GLN A 619 24.97 16.27 35.94
N GLU A 620 25.56 16.51 37.11
CA GLU A 620 26.22 15.47 37.89
C GLU A 620 25.20 14.39 38.29
N ARG A 621 25.43 13.15 37.85
CA ARG A 621 24.64 11.99 38.25
C ARG A 621 25.20 11.42 39.55
N GLU A 622 24.35 11.23 40.56
CA GLU A 622 24.76 10.68 41.84
C GLU A 622 25.49 9.34 41.69
N ARG A 623 26.60 9.20 42.41
CA ARG A 623 27.41 7.98 42.45
C ARG A 623 26.63 6.86 43.15
N ASN A 624 26.36 5.77 42.43
CA ASN A 624 25.71 4.59 43.01
C ASN A 624 26.77 3.56 43.43
N ALA A 625 27.06 3.47 44.72
CA ALA A 625 28.09 2.61 45.31
C ALA A 625 29.47 2.80 44.65
N ASN A 626 29.93 1.87 43.82
CA ASN A 626 31.17 1.99 43.04
C ASN A 626 30.95 2.35 41.56
N ARG A 627 29.71 2.55 41.10
CA ARG A 627 29.39 2.96 39.72
C ARG A 627 29.41 4.48 39.55
N VAL A 628 29.96 4.95 38.44
CA VAL A 628 30.01 6.36 38.01
C VAL A 628 29.54 6.52 36.56
N TYR A 629 28.96 7.67 36.25
CA TYR A 629 28.26 7.95 34.99
C TYR A 629 28.74 9.28 34.37
N PRO A 630 30.03 9.42 34.01
CA PRO A 630 30.56 10.66 33.44
C PRO A 630 29.90 11.00 32.10
N ILE A 631 29.82 12.29 31.79
CA ILE A 631 29.50 12.78 30.44
C ILE A 631 30.81 13.23 29.82
N GLU A 632 31.18 12.62 28.70
CA GLU A 632 32.49 12.75 28.08
C GLU A 632 32.34 13.26 26.65
N ALA A 633 33.18 14.19 26.23
CA ALA A 633 33.23 14.63 24.83
C ALA A 633 33.68 13.48 23.93
N PHE A 634 33.01 13.30 22.80
CA PHE A 634 33.24 12.21 21.85
C PHE A 634 33.73 12.76 20.49
N PRO A 635 35.03 13.11 20.35
CA PRO A 635 35.58 13.53 19.07
C PRO A 635 35.60 12.34 18.08
N PRO A 636 34.92 12.42 16.92
CA PRO A 636 34.85 11.31 15.99
C PRO A 636 36.19 11.03 15.32
N LYS A 637 36.52 9.75 15.14
CA LYS A 637 37.78 9.30 14.56
C LYS A 637 37.71 9.29 13.04
N GLY A 638 38.80 9.69 12.38
CA GLY A 638 38.93 9.61 10.92
C GLY A 638 38.10 10.64 10.13
N MET A 639 37.51 11.64 10.79
CA MET A 639 36.79 12.75 10.17
C MET A 639 37.50 14.07 10.50
N ALA A 640 37.48 15.02 9.56
CA ALA A 640 37.99 16.37 9.84
C ALA A 640 36.96 17.17 10.65
N GLU A 641 37.38 17.97 11.63
CA GLU A 641 36.50 18.80 12.45
C GLU A 641 35.63 19.76 11.60
N THR A 642 36.16 20.21 10.46
CA THR A 642 35.45 21.04 9.47
C THR A 642 34.18 20.38 8.90
N VAL A 643 34.05 19.05 8.97
CA VAL A 643 32.84 18.31 8.58
C VAL A 643 31.65 18.62 9.50
N PHE A 644 31.92 19.07 10.74
CA PHE A 644 30.92 19.38 11.76
C PHE A 644 30.87 20.86 12.16
N GLU A 645 31.69 21.72 11.55
CA GLU A 645 31.57 23.18 11.73
C GLU A 645 30.29 23.76 11.11
N HIS A 646 30.02 25.03 11.43
CA HIS A 646 28.88 25.79 10.92
C HIS A 646 28.98 26.05 9.40
N SER A 647 27.87 25.86 8.68
CA SER A 647 27.84 26.02 7.22
C SER A 647 27.74 27.49 6.79
N GLN A 648 28.90 28.15 6.64
CA GLN A 648 29.03 29.55 6.19
C GLN A 648 28.45 29.85 4.78
N LYS A 649 27.95 28.85 4.05
CA LYS A 649 27.45 28.97 2.67
C LYS A 649 25.92 28.92 2.55
N ALA A 650 25.18 28.75 3.64
CA ALA A 650 23.72 28.67 3.58
C ALA A 650 23.10 30.06 3.30
N GLN A 651 22.15 30.11 2.35
CA GLN A 651 21.38 31.32 2.05
C GLN A 651 20.33 31.59 3.14
N ASN A 652 19.75 32.80 3.15
CA ASN A 652 18.63 33.16 4.02
C ASN A 652 17.40 33.49 3.15
N PRO A 653 16.26 32.77 3.25
CA PRO A 653 16.01 31.64 4.15
C PRO A 653 16.84 30.40 3.81
N LEU A 654 17.02 29.53 4.83
CA LEU A 654 17.78 28.30 4.69
C LEU A 654 17.11 27.36 3.67
N PRO A 655 17.89 26.71 2.77
CA PRO A 655 17.39 25.62 1.95
C PRO A 655 16.84 24.48 2.81
N VAL A 656 15.81 23.80 2.32
CA VAL A 656 15.23 22.63 3.01
C VAL A 656 16.22 21.46 2.92
N PRO A 657 16.68 20.88 4.05
CA PRO A 657 17.62 19.76 4.00
C PRO A 657 17.00 18.48 3.45
N ASN A 658 17.68 17.86 2.46
CA ASN A 658 17.46 16.46 2.09
C ASN A 658 18.15 15.53 3.10
N SER A 659 17.66 15.54 4.34
CA SER A 659 18.32 14.87 5.47
C SER A 659 18.48 13.37 5.29
N PHE A 660 17.62 12.67 4.54
CA PHE A 660 17.81 11.24 4.31
C PHE A 660 19.07 10.95 3.46
N SER A 661 19.39 11.85 2.53
CA SER A 661 20.46 11.66 1.54
C SER A 661 21.67 12.59 1.74
N SER A 662 21.65 13.49 2.72
CA SER A 662 22.71 14.49 2.88
C SER A 662 24.03 13.88 3.38
N THR A 663 25.14 14.43 2.90
CA THR A 663 26.48 14.05 3.36
C THR A 663 26.66 14.33 4.85
N ARG A 664 26.00 15.38 5.39
CA ARG A 664 26.04 15.72 6.81
C ARG A 664 25.32 14.66 7.65
N THR A 665 24.16 14.17 7.21
CA THR A 665 23.46 13.09 7.91
C THR A 665 24.18 11.75 7.77
N GLN A 666 24.86 11.47 6.64
CA GLN A 666 25.79 10.33 6.55
C GLN A 666 26.91 10.43 7.59
N ALA A 667 27.58 11.59 7.69
CA ALA A 667 28.64 11.79 8.69
C ALA A 667 28.12 11.61 10.13
N LEU A 668 26.97 12.21 10.48
CA LEU A 668 26.29 12.00 11.77
C LEU A 668 26.04 10.51 12.08
N THR A 669 25.64 9.77 11.05
CA THR A 669 25.36 8.34 11.14
C THR A 669 26.63 7.53 11.41
N ASP A 670 27.73 7.89 10.74
CA ASP A 670 29.03 7.26 10.95
C ASP A 670 29.59 7.56 12.36
N VAL A 671 29.38 8.78 12.89
CA VAL A 671 29.68 9.12 14.30
C VAL A 671 28.87 8.24 15.27
N PHE A 672 27.57 8.05 15.02
CA PHE A 672 26.73 7.20 15.85
C PHE A 672 27.19 5.73 15.85
N ILE A 673 27.60 5.20 14.69
CA ILE A 673 28.16 3.84 14.59
C ILE A 673 29.50 3.71 15.32
N GLN A 674 30.35 4.75 15.28
CA GLN A 674 31.59 4.77 16.07
C GLN A 674 31.31 4.82 17.58
N HIS A 675 30.28 5.55 18.02
CA HIS A 675 29.88 5.61 19.43
C HIS A 675 29.38 4.25 19.95
N LEU A 676 28.57 3.54 19.15
CA LEU A 676 28.10 2.19 19.50
C LEU A 676 29.25 1.16 19.60
N ASP A 677 30.33 1.37 18.83
CA ASP A 677 31.57 0.57 18.90
C ASP A 677 31.25 -0.94 18.79
N ILE A 678 30.56 -1.26 17.68
CA ILE A 678 29.88 -2.55 17.39
C ILE A 678 30.85 -3.73 17.17
N ASP A 679 32.10 -3.44 16.85
CA ASP A 679 33.16 -4.38 16.47
C ASP A 679 34.33 -4.42 17.47
N ASN A 680 34.07 -4.01 18.71
CA ASN A 680 35.03 -4.09 19.81
C ASN A 680 35.41 -5.55 20.14
N GLU A 681 36.67 -5.78 20.53
CA GLU A 681 37.20 -7.11 20.87
C GLU A 681 36.35 -7.89 21.88
N ASP A 682 35.80 -7.24 22.91
CA ASP A 682 35.03 -7.92 23.96
C ASP A 682 33.71 -8.50 23.42
N VAL A 683 33.18 -7.91 22.36
CA VAL A 683 32.00 -8.35 21.62
C VAL A 683 32.33 -9.56 20.78
N ILE A 684 33.49 -9.53 20.12
CA ILE A 684 33.99 -10.62 19.29
C ILE A 684 34.33 -11.83 20.16
N LYS A 685 34.88 -11.61 21.37
CA LYS A 685 35.12 -12.67 22.39
C LYS A 685 33.80 -13.33 22.80
N GLU A 686 32.79 -12.55 23.17
CA GLU A 686 31.47 -13.08 23.55
C GLU A 686 30.81 -13.86 22.40
N ALA A 687 30.80 -13.30 21.19
CA ALA A 687 30.18 -13.94 20.03
C ALA A 687 30.83 -15.29 19.67
N LYS A 688 32.11 -15.49 20.00
CA LYS A 688 32.82 -16.78 19.84
C LYS A 688 32.27 -17.86 20.80
N GLY A 689 31.73 -17.48 21.95
CA GLY A 689 31.27 -18.37 23.02
C GLY A 689 32.40 -19.17 23.67
N ALA A 690 32.23 -19.64 24.91
CA ALA A 690 33.33 -20.24 25.69
C ALA A 690 33.43 -21.77 25.56
N THR A 691 34.55 -22.26 25.02
CA THR A 691 34.96 -23.69 25.04
C THR A 691 35.62 -24.10 26.36
N THR A 692 35.95 -25.38 26.50
CA THR A 692 36.73 -25.90 27.64
C THR A 692 38.12 -25.27 27.74
N PHE A 693 38.76 -24.98 26.61
CA PHE A 693 40.07 -24.32 26.57
C PHE A 693 39.96 -22.82 26.87
N ASP A 694 38.96 -22.13 26.32
CA ASP A 694 38.73 -20.70 26.60
C ASP A 694 38.52 -20.47 28.11
N ARG A 695 37.74 -21.35 28.78
CA ARG A 695 37.52 -21.30 30.24
C ARG A 695 38.76 -21.60 31.09
N GLN A 696 39.80 -22.21 30.53
CA GLN A 696 41.09 -22.37 31.21
C GLN A 696 41.95 -21.11 31.12
N MET A 697 41.60 -20.17 30.22
CA MET A 697 42.41 -19.00 29.84
C MET A 697 41.76 -17.64 30.15
N GLU A 698 40.50 -17.57 30.59
CA GLU A 698 39.74 -16.31 30.67
C GLU A 698 39.44 -15.79 32.09
N THR A 699 39.70 -14.49 32.30
CA THR A 699 39.12 -13.66 33.36
C THR A 699 37.86 -12.95 32.88
N GLN A 700 36.74 -13.17 33.60
CA GLN A 700 35.38 -12.63 33.40
C GLN A 700 35.16 -11.48 32.38
N SER A 701 34.49 -11.78 31.28
CA SER A 701 33.87 -10.80 30.36
C SER A 701 32.45 -10.40 30.82
N LYS A 702 32.05 -9.13 30.65
CA LYS A 702 30.80 -8.56 31.22
C LYS A 702 29.85 -7.83 30.24
N LEU A 703 30.17 -7.74 28.95
CA LEU A 703 29.51 -6.81 28.02
C LEU A 703 28.44 -7.44 27.08
N ALA A 704 28.17 -8.74 27.22
CA ALA A 704 27.32 -9.54 26.32
C ALA A 704 25.93 -8.95 26.02
N ASN A 705 25.23 -8.49 27.06
CA ASN A 705 23.83 -8.09 26.96
C ASN A 705 23.61 -6.85 26.07
N PHE A 706 24.61 -5.96 25.99
CA PHE A 706 24.52 -4.71 25.22
C PHE A 706 24.14 -4.93 23.75
N PHE A 707 24.63 -6.00 23.12
CA PHE A 707 24.38 -6.29 21.70
C PHE A 707 23.00 -6.88 21.43
N LEU A 708 22.50 -7.70 22.37
CA LEU A 708 21.16 -8.28 22.29
C LEU A 708 20.09 -7.24 22.59
N ASP A 709 20.40 -6.25 23.44
CA ASP A 709 19.51 -5.13 23.79
C ASP A 709 19.50 -3.97 22.78
N LEU A 710 20.38 -3.99 21.77
CA LEU A 710 20.49 -2.98 20.70
C LEU A 710 19.59 -3.25 19.49
N ILE A 711 18.74 -4.29 19.55
CA ILE A 711 17.83 -4.68 18.46
C ILE A 711 16.50 -3.92 18.61
N PRO A 712 16.20 -2.88 17.79
CA PRO A 712 14.85 -2.32 17.72
C PRO A 712 13.86 -3.39 17.20
N PHE A 713 12.56 -3.17 17.43
CA PHE A 713 11.45 -4.09 17.06
C PHE A 713 11.36 -5.40 17.85
N LYS A 714 12.13 -5.54 18.94
CA LYS A 714 11.97 -6.66 19.88
C LYS A 714 10.52 -6.87 20.35
N SER A 715 9.73 -5.79 20.52
CA SER A 715 8.31 -5.89 20.90
C SER A 715 7.44 -6.44 19.76
N ALA A 716 7.60 -5.95 18.52
CA ALA A 716 6.87 -6.46 17.35
C ALA A 716 7.13 -7.96 17.15
N ILE A 717 8.41 -8.37 17.22
CA ILE A 717 8.83 -9.77 17.12
C ILE A 717 8.26 -10.60 18.28
N GLN A 718 8.33 -10.08 19.51
CA GLN A 718 7.78 -10.76 20.69
C GLN A 718 6.26 -10.94 20.57
N ASN A 719 5.52 -9.91 20.14
CA ASN A 719 4.09 -9.99 19.87
C ASN A 719 3.76 -11.00 18.77
N PHE A 720 4.54 -11.08 17.68
CA PHE A 720 4.36 -12.11 16.66
C PHE A 720 4.68 -13.53 17.15
N VAL A 721 5.65 -13.69 18.05
CA VAL A 721 6.02 -14.97 18.67
C VAL A 721 5.00 -15.43 19.72
N GLU A 722 4.41 -14.50 20.47
CA GLU A 722 3.36 -14.74 21.46
C GLU A 722 1.96 -14.92 20.83
N GLY A 723 1.82 -14.70 19.52
CA GLY A 723 0.56 -14.86 18.78
C GLY A 723 -0.35 -13.62 18.78
N ASN A 724 0.14 -12.50 19.34
CA ASN A 724 -0.52 -11.20 19.34
C ASN A 724 -0.33 -10.51 17.97
N TYR A 725 -0.85 -11.11 16.90
CA TYR A 725 -0.64 -10.63 15.52
C TYR A 725 -1.19 -9.21 15.27
N LEU A 726 -2.18 -8.76 16.06
CA LEU A 726 -2.68 -7.38 16.02
C LEU A 726 -1.62 -6.42 16.55
N ASP A 727 -1.14 -6.64 17.76
CA ASP A 727 -0.15 -5.77 18.42
C ASP A 727 1.21 -5.84 17.73
N GLY A 728 1.59 -7.01 17.20
CA GLY A 728 2.79 -7.16 16.36
C GLY A 728 2.69 -6.40 15.04
N ALA A 729 1.52 -6.39 14.39
CA ALA A 729 1.29 -5.62 13.17
C ALA A 729 1.17 -4.12 13.44
N VAL A 730 0.62 -3.71 14.59
CA VAL A 730 0.59 -2.30 15.02
C VAL A 730 2.00 -1.82 15.39
N ASP A 731 2.78 -2.58 16.16
CA ASP A 731 4.18 -2.25 16.47
C ASP A 731 5.05 -2.18 15.20
N LEU A 732 4.85 -3.08 14.24
CA LEU A 732 5.49 -3.03 12.92
C LEU A 732 4.91 -1.90 12.02
N GLY A 733 3.66 -1.51 12.26
CA GLY A 733 2.96 -0.39 11.64
C GLY A 733 3.40 0.99 12.14
N MET A 734 4.13 0.98 13.25
CA MET A 734 4.58 2.14 14.03
C MET A 734 6.11 2.25 14.06
N ASP A 735 6.78 1.48 13.21
CA ASP A 735 8.20 1.22 13.26
C ASP A 735 9.06 2.46 12.92
N ILE A 736 10.36 2.41 13.19
CA ILE A 736 11.31 3.53 12.93
C ILE A 736 11.30 3.90 11.43
N PHE A 737 11.00 2.92 10.58
CA PHE A 737 10.91 3.10 9.15
C PHE A 737 9.59 3.69 8.67
N GLY A 738 8.54 3.78 9.49
CA GLY A 738 7.25 4.31 9.11
C GLY A 738 6.55 3.46 8.05
N PHE A 739 6.67 2.13 8.15
CA PHE A 739 5.87 1.21 7.36
C PHE A 739 4.43 1.17 7.86
N VAL A 740 3.47 1.57 7.04
CA VAL A 740 2.06 1.53 7.45
C VAL A 740 1.46 0.16 7.16
N THR A 741 1.36 -0.70 8.17
CA THR A 741 0.66 -2.00 8.04
C THR A 741 -0.78 -1.92 8.52
N ALA A 742 -1.65 -2.72 7.90
CA ALA A 742 -3.09 -2.69 8.15
C ALA A 742 -3.49 -3.69 9.26
N GLY A 743 -3.84 -3.16 10.44
CA GLY A 743 -4.15 -3.96 11.62
C GLY A 743 -5.45 -4.78 11.53
N VAL A 744 -5.31 -6.05 11.11
CA VAL A 744 -6.25 -7.20 11.19
C VAL A 744 -7.63 -7.05 10.52
N GLY A 745 -7.91 -8.00 9.61
CA GLY A 745 -9.26 -8.19 9.04
C GLY A 745 -9.54 -9.54 8.34
N THR A 746 -8.52 -10.27 7.86
CA THR A 746 -8.73 -11.50 7.04
C THR A 746 -7.84 -12.70 7.44
N ALA A 747 -7.72 -12.98 8.74
CA ALA A 747 -7.06 -14.19 9.23
C ALA A 747 -7.93 -15.46 9.04
N ALA A 748 -8.11 -15.92 7.79
CA ALA A 748 -8.92 -17.12 7.49
C ALA A 748 -8.52 -17.96 6.25
N LYS A 749 -7.35 -17.73 5.62
CA LYS A 749 -6.94 -18.50 4.41
C LYS A 749 -5.54 -19.14 4.39
N VAL A 750 -4.78 -19.13 5.49
CA VAL A 750 -3.48 -19.84 5.57
C VAL A 750 -3.37 -20.69 6.85
N ALA A 751 -4.33 -21.59 7.08
CA ALA A 751 -4.30 -22.50 8.22
C ALA A 751 -4.83 -23.91 7.87
N LYS A 752 -4.27 -24.54 6.81
CA LYS A 752 -4.52 -25.97 6.53
C LYS A 752 -3.48 -26.66 5.61
N VAL A 753 -2.20 -26.61 5.97
CA VAL A 753 -1.21 -27.63 5.55
C VAL A 753 -0.39 -28.07 6.78
N GLY A 754 -0.21 -29.38 6.94
CA GLY A 754 0.11 -30.05 8.20
C GLY A 754 1.41 -29.65 8.92
N ALA A 755 1.35 -29.67 10.24
CA ALA A 755 2.50 -29.54 11.12
C ALA A 755 3.40 -30.80 11.08
N LYS A 756 4.60 -30.69 10.50
CA LYS A 756 5.78 -31.53 10.79
C LYS A 756 7.05 -30.98 10.11
N ALA A 757 7.84 -30.21 10.88
CA ALA A 757 9.29 -29.93 10.75
C ALA A 757 9.60 -28.50 11.26
N VAL A 758 10.01 -28.37 12.52
CA VAL A 758 10.39 -27.08 13.12
C VAL A 758 11.91 -26.91 13.05
N SER A 759 12.41 -26.17 12.05
CA SER A 759 13.67 -25.40 12.12
C SER A 759 14.00 -24.66 10.80
N ALA A 760 13.24 -23.60 10.46
CA ALA A 760 13.68 -22.58 9.50
C ALA A 760 12.96 -21.25 9.78
N THR A 761 13.73 -20.20 10.08
CA THR A 761 13.24 -18.89 10.55
C THR A 761 12.46 -18.10 9.50
N THR A 762 11.18 -17.82 9.80
CA THR A 762 10.49 -16.51 9.65
C THR A 762 10.76 -15.64 8.41
N LYS A 763 10.86 -16.21 7.20
CA LYS A 763 10.86 -15.41 5.94
C LYS A 763 9.47 -15.07 5.39
N ALA A 764 8.39 -15.42 6.09
CA ALA A 764 7.00 -15.28 5.62
C ALA A 764 6.37 -13.88 5.79
N LEU A 765 7.10 -12.89 6.31
CA LEU A 765 6.59 -11.54 6.60
C LEU A 765 6.87 -10.50 5.50
N LYS A 766 7.55 -10.88 4.41
CA LYS A 766 7.84 -9.93 3.32
C LYS A 766 6.60 -9.71 2.46
N ILE A 767 6.27 -8.43 2.27
CA ILE A 767 5.19 -7.91 1.42
C ILE A 767 3.78 -8.05 2.06
N ALA A 768 3.55 -7.28 3.13
CA ALA A 768 2.27 -6.58 3.20
C ALA A 768 2.21 -5.57 2.05
N LYS A 769 1.09 -5.51 1.31
CA LYS A 769 0.90 -4.51 0.25
C LYS A 769 0.54 -3.16 0.86
N ILE A 770 1.57 -2.43 1.28
CA ILE A 770 1.40 -1.06 1.78
C ILE A 770 1.19 -0.14 0.57
N LEU A 771 0.08 0.61 0.55
CA LEU A 771 -0.30 1.52 -0.56
C LEU A 771 0.61 2.75 -0.72
N GLY A 772 1.69 2.83 0.05
CA GLY A 772 2.81 3.76 -0.15
C GLY A 772 4.20 3.10 -0.15
N THR A 773 4.31 1.76 -0.25
CA THR A 773 5.60 1.08 -0.51
C THR A 773 5.57 0.05 -1.63
N THR A 774 4.43 -0.19 -2.28
CA THR A 774 4.45 -0.70 -3.66
C THR A 774 5.06 0.40 -4.53
N LEU A 775 6.29 0.18 -5.00
CA LEU A 775 7.07 1.08 -5.85
C LEU A 775 6.17 1.90 -6.78
N ILE A 776 6.13 3.22 -6.59
CA ILE A 776 5.23 4.08 -7.35
C ILE A 776 5.67 4.01 -8.82
N GLY A 777 4.72 3.64 -9.69
CA GLY A 777 4.98 3.33 -11.10
C GLY A 777 5.12 4.56 -12.00
N GLU A 778 5.20 4.32 -13.30
CA GLU A 778 5.18 5.36 -14.34
C GLU A 778 3.89 6.20 -14.26
N LEU A 779 4.02 7.44 -13.79
CA LEU A 779 2.98 8.46 -13.87
C LEU A 779 3.12 9.14 -15.23
N ASN A 780 2.16 8.94 -16.14
CA ASN A 780 2.20 9.60 -17.45
C ASN A 780 1.72 11.06 -17.33
N PRO A 781 2.58 12.09 -17.47
CA PRO A 781 2.23 13.45 -17.05
C PRO A 781 1.38 14.24 -18.05
N VAL A 782 1.08 13.68 -19.23
CA VAL A 782 0.43 14.39 -20.35
C VAL A 782 -1.11 14.42 -20.22
N SER A 783 -1.60 14.56 -18.99
CA SER A 783 -3.02 14.77 -18.64
C SER A 783 -3.24 15.95 -17.69
N GLY A 784 -2.16 16.62 -17.24
CA GLY A 784 -2.25 17.81 -16.40
C GLY A 784 -2.53 19.09 -17.20
N VAL A 785 -3.60 19.80 -16.82
CA VAL A 785 -4.05 21.13 -17.31
C VAL A 785 -4.89 21.10 -18.59
N GLY A 786 -6.17 20.75 -18.44
CA GLY A 786 -7.21 21.00 -19.44
C GLY A 786 -8.44 20.10 -19.25
N ASN A 787 -9.59 20.71 -18.93
CA ASN A 787 -10.91 20.09 -18.74
C ASN A 787 -11.04 19.05 -17.61
N LEU A 788 -11.61 19.54 -16.51
CA LEU A 788 -12.10 18.76 -15.38
C LEU A 788 -13.47 18.16 -15.73
N ILE A 789 -13.76 16.94 -15.24
CA ILE A 789 -15.07 16.24 -15.31
C ILE A 789 -15.42 15.66 -16.70
N GLU A 790 -14.90 14.47 -17.01
CA GLU A 790 -15.53 13.58 -17.99
C GLU A 790 -15.15 12.10 -17.71
N GLY A 791 -16.10 11.26 -17.28
CA GLY A 791 -16.03 9.81 -17.55
C GLY A 791 -15.70 8.80 -16.44
N SER A 792 -15.97 9.02 -15.13
CA SER A 792 -15.70 8.00 -14.08
C SER A 792 -16.95 7.47 -13.34
N VAL A 793 -17.81 6.71 -14.03
CA VAL A 793 -18.81 5.83 -13.36
C VAL A 793 -18.81 4.45 -14.03
N LYS A 794 -17.82 3.61 -13.70
CA LYS A 794 -17.85 2.15 -13.91
C LYS A 794 -16.71 1.46 -13.14
N MET A 795 -17.02 0.95 -11.94
CA MET A 795 -16.67 -0.42 -11.46
C MET A 795 -16.98 -0.63 -9.96
N ILE A 796 -18.20 -0.28 -9.51
CA ILE A 796 -18.81 -0.88 -8.31
C ILE A 796 -19.97 -1.76 -8.77
N GLY A 797 -19.74 -3.08 -8.86
CA GLY A 797 -20.69 -3.97 -9.55
C GLY A 797 -20.28 -5.44 -9.70
N LYS A 798 -20.20 -6.21 -8.61
CA LYS A 798 -20.53 -7.66 -8.64
C LYS A 798 -21.56 -8.05 -7.56
N GLY A 799 -21.58 -7.33 -6.43
CA GLY A 799 -22.74 -7.31 -5.50
C GLY A 799 -23.83 -6.31 -5.91
N VAL A 800 -23.44 -5.13 -6.42
CA VAL A 800 -24.36 -4.03 -6.76
C VAL A 800 -25.10 -4.24 -8.08
N ASP A 801 -24.60 -5.07 -9.01
CA ASP A 801 -25.28 -5.31 -10.28
C ASP A 801 -26.61 -6.06 -10.12
N LYS A 802 -26.75 -6.84 -9.05
CA LYS A 802 -28.04 -7.43 -8.64
C LYS A 802 -29.05 -6.37 -8.16
N ILE A 803 -28.57 -5.22 -7.67
CA ILE A 803 -29.38 -4.06 -7.29
C ILE A 803 -29.66 -3.16 -8.52
N LYS A 804 -28.70 -3.04 -9.46
CA LYS A 804 -28.96 -2.38 -10.76
C LYS A 804 -29.98 -3.13 -11.62
N ALA A 805 -30.04 -4.46 -11.51
CA ALA A 805 -31.14 -5.25 -12.08
C ALA A 805 -32.52 -4.87 -11.49
N THR A 806 -32.59 -4.41 -10.24
CA THR A 806 -33.79 -3.81 -9.64
C THR A 806 -33.94 -2.29 -9.86
N SER A 807 -32.96 -1.60 -10.45
CA SER A 807 -33.06 -0.16 -10.75
C SER A 807 -34.06 0.18 -11.85
N GLY A 808 -34.54 -0.79 -12.63
CA GLY A 808 -35.61 -0.59 -13.61
C GLY A 808 -36.90 0.00 -12.99
N THR A 809 -37.18 -0.28 -11.72
CA THR A 809 -38.31 0.28 -10.96
C THR A 809 -38.00 1.65 -10.35
N LEU A 810 -36.76 1.93 -9.95
CA LEU A 810 -36.34 3.20 -9.34
C LEU A 810 -36.13 4.32 -10.37
N ILE A 811 -35.54 3.99 -11.53
CA ILE A 811 -35.40 4.93 -12.65
C ILE A 811 -36.80 5.37 -13.14
N GLN A 812 -37.79 4.46 -13.12
CA GLN A 812 -39.19 4.82 -13.38
C GLN A 812 -39.81 5.72 -12.30
N ALA A 813 -39.40 5.62 -11.03
CA ALA A 813 -39.93 6.48 -9.97
C ALA A 813 -39.44 7.93 -10.12
N VAL A 814 -38.11 8.12 -10.24
CA VAL A 814 -37.52 9.46 -10.43
C VAL A 814 -37.97 10.10 -11.75
N SER A 815 -38.08 9.30 -12.82
CA SER A 815 -38.55 9.80 -14.11
C SER A 815 -40.04 10.16 -14.14
N ARG A 816 -40.86 9.66 -13.20
CA ARG A 816 -42.27 10.07 -13.02
C ARG A 816 -42.41 11.38 -12.26
N GLU A 817 -41.47 11.71 -11.38
CA GLU A 817 -41.49 12.93 -10.57
C GLU A 817 -40.86 14.14 -11.30
N HIS A 818 -39.73 13.91 -11.99
CA HIS A 818 -38.93 14.98 -12.59
C HIS A 818 -38.73 14.89 -14.11
N GLY A 819 -39.37 13.93 -14.80
CA GLY A 819 -39.28 13.77 -16.25
C GLY A 819 -38.10 12.91 -16.74
N PRO A 820 -37.92 12.76 -18.07
CA PRO A 820 -36.91 11.86 -18.63
C PRO A 820 -35.48 12.38 -18.40
N ILE A 821 -34.57 11.45 -18.12
CA ILE A 821 -33.13 11.73 -18.06
C ILE A 821 -32.58 11.75 -19.50
N THR A 822 -31.90 12.84 -19.87
CA THR A 822 -31.29 13.03 -21.19
C THR A 822 -29.82 13.40 -21.07
N ARG A 823 -28.94 12.70 -21.80
CA ARG A 823 -27.52 13.02 -21.88
C ARG A 823 -27.25 14.01 -23.00
N GLY A 824 -26.36 14.98 -22.77
CA GLY A 824 -26.01 15.99 -23.75
C GLY A 824 -24.96 16.97 -23.26
N THR A 825 -24.60 17.90 -24.14
CA THR A 825 -23.60 18.94 -23.85
C THR A 825 -24.27 20.29 -23.59
N PHE A 826 -23.65 21.13 -22.75
CA PHE A 826 -24.11 22.47 -22.42
C PHE A 826 -22.90 23.37 -22.13
N LYS A 827 -23.11 24.69 -22.01
CA LYS A 827 -22.03 25.64 -21.73
C LYS A 827 -22.15 26.30 -20.37
N ILE A 828 -21.01 26.47 -19.69
CA ILE A 828 -20.85 27.33 -18.51
C ILE A 828 -19.55 28.12 -18.69
N ALA A 829 -19.65 29.45 -18.64
CA ALA A 829 -18.50 30.37 -18.78
C ALA A 829 -17.58 30.02 -19.99
N ASP A 830 -18.20 29.89 -21.17
CA ASP A 830 -17.59 29.51 -22.46
C ASP A 830 -16.94 28.12 -22.56
N GLN A 831 -16.79 27.38 -21.45
CA GLN A 831 -16.44 25.96 -21.45
C GLN A 831 -17.67 25.08 -21.75
N THR A 832 -17.44 23.99 -22.49
CA THR A 832 -18.47 22.99 -22.81
C THR A 832 -18.33 21.80 -21.88
N TYR A 833 -19.43 21.33 -21.32
CA TYR A 833 -19.51 20.20 -20.39
C TYR A 833 -20.50 19.16 -20.92
N GLU A 834 -20.22 17.87 -20.75
CA GLU A 834 -21.17 16.78 -20.96
C GLU A 834 -21.69 16.25 -19.62
N ALA A 835 -23.01 16.09 -19.49
CA ALA A 835 -23.60 15.41 -18.34
C ALA A 835 -24.94 14.74 -18.66
N ASP A 836 -25.35 13.82 -17.78
CA ASP A 836 -26.75 13.41 -17.69
C ASP A 836 -27.55 14.57 -17.07
N THR A 837 -28.72 14.87 -17.65
CA THR A 837 -29.58 15.99 -17.24
C THR A 837 -31.04 15.53 -17.10
N ILE A 838 -31.85 16.28 -16.37
CA ILE A 838 -33.29 16.02 -16.22
C ILE A 838 -34.11 17.29 -16.50
N LEU A 839 -35.34 17.15 -17.00
CA LEU A 839 -36.22 18.28 -17.35
C LEU A 839 -37.36 18.44 -16.33
N SER A 840 -37.11 19.21 -15.27
CA SER A 840 -38.07 19.48 -14.20
C SER A 840 -38.65 20.89 -14.33
N ASN A 841 -39.98 21.04 -14.25
CA ASN A 841 -40.68 22.34 -14.34
C ASN A 841 -40.32 23.20 -15.57
N GLY A 842 -40.00 22.56 -16.71
CA GLY A 842 -39.60 23.24 -17.94
C GLY A 842 -38.16 23.76 -17.96
N GLN A 843 -37.38 23.53 -16.90
CA GLN A 843 -35.97 23.86 -16.80
C GLN A 843 -35.13 22.58 -16.76
N ARG A 844 -33.91 22.64 -17.31
CA ARG A 844 -32.97 21.51 -17.33
C ARG A 844 -32.00 21.62 -16.17
N TYR A 845 -31.75 20.51 -15.47
CA TYR A 845 -30.83 20.43 -14.33
C TYR A 845 -29.85 19.27 -14.52
N ALA A 846 -28.69 19.34 -13.87
CA ALA A 846 -27.73 18.24 -13.88
C ALA A 846 -28.27 17.05 -13.05
N TYR A 847 -27.87 15.83 -13.41
CA TYR A 847 -28.28 14.60 -12.72
C TYR A 847 -27.06 13.82 -12.21
N ASP A 848 -27.03 13.54 -10.91
CA ASP A 848 -26.02 12.70 -10.28
C ASP A 848 -26.48 11.24 -10.35
N ALA A 849 -25.90 10.47 -11.27
CA ALA A 849 -26.23 9.06 -11.47
C ALA A 849 -25.79 8.14 -10.32
N ALA A 850 -24.85 8.56 -9.47
CA ALA A 850 -24.40 7.80 -8.31
C ALA A 850 -25.37 7.98 -7.12
N LYS A 851 -25.84 9.21 -6.88
CA LYS A 851 -26.86 9.54 -5.88
C LYS A 851 -28.30 9.35 -6.38
N MET A 852 -28.46 9.11 -7.68
CA MET A 852 -29.72 9.01 -8.43
C MET A 852 -30.63 10.25 -8.31
N LYS A 853 -30.06 11.45 -8.16
CA LYS A 853 -30.77 12.69 -7.84
C LYS A 853 -30.35 13.86 -8.74
N PRO A 854 -31.28 14.77 -9.09
CA PRO A 854 -30.89 16.00 -9.76
C PRO A 854 -30.29 17.02 -8.79
N TYR A 855 -29.49 17.94 -9.33
CA TYR A 855 -28.83 18.97 -8.55
C TYR A 855 -28.54 20.22 -9.40
N GLY A 856 -28.07 21.28 -8.74
CA GLY A 856 -27.60 22.47 -9.43
C GLY A 856 -28.68 23.51 -9.77
N THR A 857 -28.21 24.57 -10.39
CA THR A 857 -29.02 25.63 -11.01
C THR A 857 -29.46 25.20 -12.42
N PRO A 858 -30.40 25.92 -13.06
CA PRO A 858 -30.82 25.61 -14.43
C PRO A 858 -29.63 25.69 -15.41
N LEU A 859 -29.56 24.71 -16.31
CA LEU A 859 -28.57 24.61 -17.38
C LEU A 859 -29.10 25.29 -18.65
N ASN A 860 -28.29 26.19 -19.22
CA ASN A 860 -28.57 26.85 -20.49
C ASN A 860 -27.86 26.14 -21.65
N ASP A 861 -28.29 26.44 -22.89
CA ASP A 861 -27.65 26.00 -24.13
C ASP A 861 -27.42 24.48 -24.26
N PHE A 862 -28.31 23.67 -23.65
CA PHE A 862 -28.24 22.21 -23.72
C PHE A 862 -28.57 21.66 -25.11
N ASN A 863 -27.66 20.85 -25.65
CA ASN A 863 -27.80 20.11 -26.89
C ASN A 863 -27.78 18.59 -26.63
N PRO A 864 -28.86 17.84 -26.95
CA PRO A 864 -28.91 16.40 -26.71
C PRO A 864 -27.96 15.61 -27.62
N LEU A 865 -27.39 14.52 -27.10
CA LEU A 865 -26.59 13.58 -27.87
C LEU A 865 -27.47 12.46 -28.46
N ASP A 866 -27.78 12.56 -29.75
CA ASP A 866 -28.62 11.62 -30.50
C ASP A 866 -28.03 10.19 -30.50
N THR A 867 -28.50 9.34 -29.57
CA THR A 867 -28.01 7.96 -29.40
C THR A 867 -29.11 6.90 -29.22
N LEU A 868 -30.40 7.25 -29.41
CA LEU A 868 -31.53 6.31 -29.26
C LEU A 868 -32.64 6.50 -30.32
N SER A 869 -32.44 6.00 -31.55
CA SER A 869 -33.50 5.51 -32.47
C SER A 869 -32.94 4.88 -33.75
N PRO A 870 -33.46 3.73 -34.22
CA PRO A 870 -33.02 3.12 -35.48
C PRO A 870 -33.69 3.79 -36.69
N ARG A 871 -32.91 4.31 -37.65
CA ARG A 871 -33.45 4.79 -38.93
C ARG A 871 -33.49 3.67 -39.97
N SER A 872 -34.70 3.30 -40.40
CA SER A 872 -34.90 2.55 -41.65
C SER A 872 -34.59 3.45 -42.88
N PRO A 873 -34.23 2.86 -44.03
CA PRO A 873 -33.67 3.61 -45.16
C PRO A 873 -34.75 4.21 -46.05
N LEU A 874 -34.41 5.28 -46.78
CA LEU A 874 -34.63 5.38 -48.24
C LEU A 874 -33.98 6.67 -48.82
N THR A 875 -33.20 6.45 -49.89
CA THR A 875 -33.00 7.32 -51.07
C THR A 875 -33.32 8.82 -51.00
N HIS A 876 -32.33 9.68 -51.30
CA HIS A 876 -32.17 10.34 -52.61
C HIS A 876 -30.89 11.21 -52.63
N SER A 877 -30.17 11.22 -53.76
CA SER A 877 -29.20 12.29 -54.10
C SER A 877 -29.79 13.10 -55.26
N PRO A 878 -29.47 14.41 -55.40
CA PRO A 878 -28.33 14.73 -56.27
C PRO A 878 -27.55 16.05 -56.01
N ARG A 879 -26.30 16.03 -56.50
CA ARG A 879 -25.52 17.14 -57.13
C ARG A 879 -25.01 18.35 -56.32
N GLN A 880 -23.71 18.23 -55.99
CA GLN A 880 -22.59 19.18 -56.20
C GLN A 880 -22.87 20.61 -56.74
N ARG A 881 -22.14 21.57 -56.15
CA ARG A 881 -21.32 22.54 -56.91
C ARG A 881 -19.94 22.74 -56.26
N HIS A 882 -18.90 22.87 -57.08
CA HIS A 882 -17.51 23.05 -56.66
C HIS A 882 -17.15 24.53 -56.40
N GLY A 883 -16.22 24.76 -55.47
CA GLY A 883 -15.45 26.00 -55.32
C GLY A 883 -14.18 25.71 -54.51
N GLN A 884 -13.02 25.67 -55.17
CA GLN A 884 -11.77 25.19 -54.56
C GLN A 884 -11.07 26.23 -53.67
N ARG A 885 -10.41 25.76 -52.60
CA ARG A 885 -8.98 26.01 -52.35
C ARG A 885 -8.41 24.90 -51.44
N PHE A 886 -7.25 24.37 -51.83
CA PHE A 886 -6.59 23.23 -51.17
C PHE A 886 -5.86 23.68 -49.90
N ASN A 887 -5.92 22.88 -48.83
CA ASN A 887 -5.03 23.00 -47.68
C ASN A 887 -4.66 21.57 -47.21
N PRO A 888 -3.37 21.18 -47.13
CA PRO A 888 -2.99 19.78 -46.98
C PRO A 888 -2.96 19.34 -45.50
N ILE A 889 -4.08 18.76 -45.04
CA ILE A 889 -4.22 17.53 -44.22
C ILE A 889 -5.73 17.40 -43.99
N ASP A 890 -6.40 16.89 -45.03
CA ASP A 890 -7.82 16.59 -44.98
C ASP A 890 -8.03 15.19 -44.43
N SER A 891 -8.65 15.08 -43.26
CA SER A 891 -8.98 13.81 -42.61
C SER A 891 -10.40 13.31 -42.94
N SER A 892 -11.17 14.03 -43.76
CA SER A 892 -12.58 13.73 -44.07
C SER A 892 -12.81 12.52 -45.00
N GLY A 893 -11.75 11.74 -45.28
CA GLY A 893 -11.79 10.56 -46.15
C GLY A 893 -11.53 9.21 -45.48
N ARG A 894 -11.21 9.15 -44.17
CA ARG A 894 -11.08 7.84 -43.48
C ARG A 894 -12.46 7.30 -43.12
N SER A 895 -12.83 6.19 -43.75
CA SER A 895 -13.89 5.30 -43.25
C SER A 895 -13.72 5.11 -41.74
N LEU A 896 -14.79 5.28 -40.97
CA LEU A 896 -14.81 4.94 -39.54
C LEU A 896 -14.32 3.49 -39.39
N ARG A 897 -13.06 3.31 -38.96
CA ARG A 897 -12.53 1.98 -38.64
C ARG A 897 -13.30 1.52 -37.41
N VAL A 898 -14.32 0.70 -37.63
CA VAL A 898 -15.04 0.01 -36.56
C VAL A 898 -13.97 -0.69 -35.73
N ARG A 899 -13.81 -0.22 -34.49
CA ARG A 899 -12.82 -0.75 -33.57
C ARG A 899 -13.13 -2.22 -33.33
N LYS A 900 -12.12 -3.08 -33.35
CA LYS A 900 -12.33 -4.46 -32.91
C LYS A 900 -12.62 -4.47 -31.41
N PRO A 901 -13.74 -5.09 -30.96
CA PRO A 901 -13.97 -5.33 -29.54
C PRO A 901 -13.02 -6.44 -29.05
N LEU A 902 -12.78 -6.48 -27.75
CA LEU A 902 -12.08 -7.61 -27.14
C LEU A 902 -12.86 -8.91 -27.40
N PRO A 903 -12.16 -10.04 -27.61
CA PRO A 903 -12.80 -11.34 -27.75
C PRO A 903 -13.56 -11.72 -26.48
N GLU A 904 -14.68 -12.45 -26.66
CA GLU A 904 -15.47 -12.96 -25.53
C GLU A 904 -14.77 -14.12 -24.80
N GLY A 905 -14.08 -15.00 -25.53
CA GLY A 905 -13.23 -16.09 -24.99
C GLY A 905 -11.86 -15.61 -24.51
N ASP A 906 -10.94 -16.53 -24.19
CA ASP A 906 -9.59 -16.17 -23.73
C ASP A 906 -8.89 -15.22 -24.71
N TYR A 907 -8.20 -14.20 -24.19
CA TYR A 907 -7.57 -13.20 -25.02
C TYR A 907 -6.45 -13.76 -25.89
N VAL A 908 -5.55 -14.58 -25.33
CA VAL A 908 -4.35 -15.08 -26.01
C VAL A 908 -4.73 -16.12 -27.06
N GLU A 909 -5.63 -17.04 -26.70
CA GLU A 909 -6.17 -18.06 -27.60
C GLU A 909 -6.90 -17.43 -28.78
N SER A 910 -7.85 -16.52 -28.50
CA SER A 910 -8.66 -15.84 -29.53
C SER A 910 -7.81 -15.00 -30.48
N MET A 911 -6.77 -14.36 -29.96
CA MET A 911 -5.82 -13.58 -30.76
C MET A 911 -4.73 -14.44 -31.42
N ARG A 912 -4.58 -15.70 -31.02
CA ARG A 912 -3.48 -16.60 -31.41
C ARG A 912 -2.10 -15.95 -31.21
N GLY A 913 -1.94 -15.19 -30.13
CA GLY A 913 -0.72 -14.41 -29.85
C GLY A 913 -0.42 -13.26 -30.82
N LYS A 914 -1.40 -12.75 -31.59
CA LYS A 914 -1.22 -11.59 -32.48
C LYS A 914 -1.54 -10.27 -31.81
N LEU A 915 -0.79 -9.23 -32.18
CA LEU A 915 -1.03 -7.87 -31.71
C LEU A 915 -2.16 -7.20 -32.49
N GLU A 916 -3.32 -7.00 -31.86
CA GLU A 916 -4.34 -6.06 -32.37
C GLU A 916 -4.18 -4.68 -31.72
N ALA A 917 -3.73 -3.70 -32.52
CA ALA A 917 -3.48 -2.35 -32.05
C ALA A 917 -4.74 -1.65 -31.50
N ASP A 918 -5.95 -2.00 -31.95
CA ASP A 918 -7.19 -1.45 -31.38
C ASP A 918 -7.45 -1.89 -29.93
N HIS A 919 -6.83 -2.98 -29.46
CA HIS A 919 -6.94 -3.45 -28.07
C HIS A 919 -5.93 -2.78 -27.12
N PHE A 920 -4.92 -2.07 -27.64
CA PHE A 920 -3.88 -1.40 -26.85
C PHE A 920 -3.86 0.13 -27.02
N LYS A 921 -5.00 0.71 -27.39
CA LYS A 921 -5.24 2.16 -27.35
C LYS A 921 -5.48 2.64 -25.92
N PRO A 922 -5.29 3.94 -25.59
CA PRO A 922 -5.38 4.42 -24.21
C PRO A 922 -6.66 3.99 -23.46
N ASP A 923 -7.80 3.94 -24.15
CA ASP A 923 -9.12 3.59 -23.62
C ASP A 923 -9.47 2.09 -23.64
N THR A 924 -8.71 1.26 -24.36
CA THR A 924 -8.92 -0.20 -24.43
C THR A 924 -7.81 -1.01 -23.74
N LYS A 925 -6.58 -0.47 -23.70
CA LYS A 925 -5.37 -1.10 -23.16
C LYS A 925 -5.59 -1.63 -21.75
N LEU A 926 -6.14 -0.83 -20.84
CA LEU A 926 -6.34 -1.25 -19.45
C LEU A 926 -7.30 -2.46 -19.35
N ALA A 927 -8.38 -2.47 -20.14
CA ALA A 927 -9.30 -3.61 -20.19
C ALA A 927 -8.61 -4.87 -20.72
N THR A 928 -7.75 -4.74 -21.74
CA THR A 928 -6.95 -5.85 -22.29
C THR A 928 -5.92 -6.39 -21.30
N MET A 929 -5.18 -5.51 -20.63
CA MET A 929 -4.20 -5.89 -19.60
C MET A 929 -4.89 -6.58 -18.41
N ASN A 930 -6.05 -6.09 -17.99
CA ASN A 930 -6.84 -6.68 -16.91
C ASN A 930 -7.42 -8.04 -17.31
N LYS A 931 -7.94 -8.19 -18.54
CA LYS A 931 -8.44 -9.46 -19.07
C LYS A 931 -7.32 -10.51 -19.13
N PHE A 932 -6.20 -10.19 -19.79
CA PHE A 932 -5.01 -11.06 -19.85
C PHE A 932 -4.51 -11.48 -18.46
N LYS A 933 -4.41 -10.53 -17.52
CA LYS A 933 -3.96 -10.84 -16.16
C LYS A 933 -4.95 -11.73 -15.40
N GLN A 934 -6.26 -11.47 -15.53
CA GLN A 934 -7.27 -12.30 -14.88
C GLN A 934 -7.25 -13.71 -15.45
N GLU A 935 -7.19 -13.87 -16.77
CA GLU A 935 -7.13 -15.17 -17.44
C GLU A 935 -5.87 -15.95 -17.07
N MET A 936 -4.71 -15.27 -16.99
CA MET A 936 -3.47 -15.84 -16.47
C MET A 936 -3.60 -16.31 -15.01
N ASP A 937 -4.17 -15.49 -14.13
CA ASP A 937 -4.35 -15.86 -12.71
C ASP A 937 -5.35 -17.03 -12.58
N ASP A 938 -6.47 -17.00 -13.31
CA ASP A 938 -7.48 -18.07 -13.39
C ASP A 938 -6.87 -19.37 -13.96
N TYR A 939 -5.99 -19.31 -14.95
CA TYR A 939 -5.25 -20.45 -15.52
C TYR A 939 -4.32 -21.11 -14.50
N TYR A 940 -3.48 -20.34 -13.80
CA TYR A 940 -2.59 -20.89 -12.77
C TYR A 940 -3.37 -21.38 -11.54
N ASP A 941 -4.53 -20.82 -11.22
CA ASP A 941 -5.43 -21.34 -10.19
C ASP A 941 -6.13 -22.63 -10.64
N ALA A 942 -6.52 -22.76 -11.91
CA ALA A 942 -7.05 -24.01 -12.47
C ALA A 942 -6.02 -25.14 -12.37
N LEU A 943 -4.76 -24.90 -12.74
CA LEU A 943 -3.67 -25.88 -12.65
C LEU A 943 -3.43 -26.43 -11.24
N LYS A 944 -3.71 -25.65 -10.18
CA LYS A 944 -3.63 -26.13 -8.78
C LYS A 944 -4.70 -27.19 -8.46
N HIS A 945 -5.79 -27.25 -9.23
CA HIS A 945 -6.91 -28.17 -9.05
C HIS A 945 -6.90 -29.31 -10.07
N SER A 946 -6.63 -29.03 -11.35
CA SER A 946 -6.54 -30.02 -12.42
C SER A 946 -5.22 -30.78 -12.45
N GLY A 947 -4.16 -30.21 -11.87
CA GLY A 947 -2.78 -30.61 -12.13
C GLY A 947 -2.27 -30.08 -13.49
N LEU A 948 -0.99 -30.32 -13.73
CA LEU A 948 -0.33 -30.06 -15.01
C LEU A 948 -0.75 -31.08 -16.08
N PRO A 949 -0.66 -30.73 -17.38
CA PRO A 949 -0.79 -31.69 -18.48
C PRO A 949 0.07 -32.95 -18.28
N ALA A 950 -0.44 -34.09 -18.75
CA ALA A 950 0.25 -35.37 -18.62
C ALA A 950 1.61 -35.31 -19.34
N ARG A 951 2.69 -35.50 -18.58
CA ARG A 951 4.06 -35.41 -19.09
C ARG A 951 4.40 -36.62 -19.97
N PRO A 952 5.07 -36.41 -21.12
CA PRO A 952 5.44 -37.49 -22.02
C PRO A 952 6.45 -38.44 -21.36
N THR A 953 6.38 -39.73 -21.68
CA THR A 953 7.35 -40.70 -21.17
C THR A 953 8.68 -40.49 -21.88
N LEU A 954 9.67 -39.94 -21.16
CA LEU A 954 10.98 -39.63 -21.73
C LEU A 954 11.65 -40.87 -22.36
N PRO A 955 12.20 -40.76 -23.57
CA PRO A 955 12.71 -41.89 -24.34
C PRO A 955 13.87 -42.62 -23.62
N PRO A 956 14.02 -43.95 -23.86
CA PRO A 956 15.10 -44.76 -23.31
C PRO A 956 16.42 -44.49 -24.06
N MET A 957 17.09 -43.40 -23.69
CA MET A 957 18.33 -42.96 -24.35
C MET A 957 19.57 -43.68 -23.80
N PRO A 958 20.55 -44.04 -24.68
CA PRO A 958 21.94 -44.31 -24.30
C PRO A 958 22.58 -43.16 -23.50
N LYS A 959 23.76 -43.41 -22.92
CA LYS A 959 24.45 -42.42 -22.07
C LYS A 959 24.83 -41.15 -22.82
N GLU A 960 25.23 -41.29 -24.08
CA GLU A 960 25.64 -40.22 -25.00
C GLU A 960 25.15 -40.62 -26.40
N VAL A 961 24.51 -39.72 -27.13
CA VAL A 961 23.96 -39.91 -28.49
C VAL A 961 24.28 -38.71 -29.39
N SER A 962 24.03 -38.81 -30.68
CA SER A 962 24.13 -37.64 -31.58
C SER A 962 22.99 -36.63 -31.33
N VAL A 963 23.20 -35.36 -31.67
CA VAL A 963 22.14 -34.33 -31.55
C VAL A 963 20.92 -34.63 -32.44
N PRO A 964 21.05 -35.04 -33.72
CA PRO A 964 19.90 -35.42 -34.54
C PRO A 964 19.07 -36.56 -33.92
N GLU A 965 19.74 -37.55 -33.35
CA GLU A 965 19.14 -38.71 -32.69
C GLU A 965 18.39 -38.33 -31.41
N LEU A 966 18.94 -37.42 -30.58
CA LEU A 966 18.22 -36.86 -29.42
C LEU A 966 16.94 -36.14 -29.85
N ILE A 967 17.01 -35.35 -30.93
CA ILE A 967 15.86 -34.61 -31.48
C ILE A 967 14.81 -35.59 -32.01
N GLU A 968 15.22 -36.63 -32.73
CA GLU A 968 14.33 -37.71 -33.20
C GLU A 968 13.65 -38.43 -32.02
N GLU A 969 14.39 -38.86 -31.00
CA GLU A 969 13.82 -39.54 -29.83
C GLU A 969 12.88 -38.64 -29.03
N ALA A 970 13.16 -37.34 -28.92
CA ALA A 970 12.24 -36.38 -28.33
C ALA A 970 10.91 -36.30 -29.12
N TYR A 971 10.97 -36.22 -30.46
CA TYR A 971 9.78 -36.18 -31.32
C TYR A 971 9.07 -37.53 -31.53
N LYS A 972 9.61 -38.64 -31.00
CA LYS A 972 8.88 -39.91 -30.83
C LYS A 972 8.03 -39.90 -29.55
N ALA A 973 8.39 -39.10 -28.56
CA ALA A 973 7.74 -39.06 -27.24
C ALA A 973 6.81 -37.85 -27.06
N SER A 974 6.98 -36.77 -27.81
CA SER A 974 6.12 -35.57 -27.75
C SER A 974 6.04 -34.86 -29.12
N ASP A 975 4.92 -34.19 -29.38
CA ASP A 975 4.79 -33.30 -30.54
C ASP A 975 5.42 -31.90 -30.30
N GLY A 976 5.70 -31.56 -29.03
CA GLY A 976 6.28 -30.27 -28.63
C GLY A 976 7.65 -30.41 -27.96
N VAL A 977 8.65 -29.70 -28.48
CA VAL A 977 10.01 -29.66 -27.88
C VAL A 977 10.43 -28.22 -27.59
N VAL A 978 10.77 -27.94 -26.33
CA VAL A 978 11.21 -26.64 -25.86
C VAL A 978 12.72 -26.66 -25.64
N PHE A 979 13.47 -25.94 -26.46
CA PHE A 979 14.90 -25.74 -26.30
C PHE A 979 15.16 -24.59 -25.33
N GLY A 980 15.85 -24.89 -24.23
CA GLY A 980 16.31 -23.90 -23.26
C GLY A 980 17.69 -23.39 -23.62
N GLU A 981 17.88 -22.06 -23.62
CA GLU A 981 19.17 -21.43 -23.88
C GLU A 981 19.67 -20.49 -22.76
N SER A 982 20.99 -20.28 -22.78
CA SER A 982 21.62 -19.13 -22.15
C SER A 982 21.87 -18.07 -23.22
N HIS A 983 21.25 -16.89 -23.07
CA HIS A 983 21.49 -15.76 -23.97
C HIS A 983 22.97 -15.31 -24.04
N LYS A 984 23.86 -15.85 -23.20
CA LYS A 984 25.31 -15.60 -23.21
C LYS A 984 26.10 -16.57 -24.11
N GLN A 985 25.45 -17.49 -24.82
CA GLN A 985 26.11 -18.56 -25.58
C GLN A 985 25.56 -18.68 -27.01
N MET A 986 26.42 -19.08 -27.96
CA MET A 986 26.01 -19.42 -29.34
C MET A 986 25.49 -20.85 -29.50
N ALA A 987 25.51 -21.64 -28.41
CA ALA A 987 25.28 -23.08 -28.45
C ALA A 987 23.90 -23.45 -29.02
N SER A 988 22.84 -22.76 -28.61
CA SER A 988 21.47 -22.94 -29.11
C SER A 988 21.37 -22.67 -30.61
N PHE A 989 21.73 -21.47 -31.06
CA PHE A 989 21.60 -21.05 -32.46
C PHE A 989 22.34 -21.97 -33.43
N ARG A 990 23.58 -22.38 -33.12
CA ARG A 990 24.31 -23.36 -33.93
C ARG A 990 23.60 -24.71 -33.95
N THR A 991 23.16 -25.18 -32.78
CA THR A 991 22.49 -26.49 -32.63
C THR A 991 21.20 -26.54 -33.45
N ILE A 992 20.33 -25.52 -33.35
CA ILE A 992 19.10 -25.48 -34.15
C ILE A 992 19.44 -25.36 -35.65
N PHE A 993 20.37 -24.48 -36.03
CA PHE A 993 20.73 -24.25 -37.44
C PHE A 993 21.33 -25.48 -38.13
N GLU A 994 22.18 -26.24 -37.43
CA GLU A 994 22.73 -27.52 -37.89
C GLU A 994 21.64 -28.60 -38.04
N ASN A 995 20.54 -28.51 -37.27
CA ASN A 995 19.50 -29.54 -37.19
C ASN A 995 18.13 -29.14 -37.79
N VAL A 996 18.02 -28.03 -38.53
CA VAL A 996 16.74 -27.62 -39.18
C VAL A 996 16.17 -28.71 -40.09
N GLU A 997 17.03 -29.43 -40.82
CA GLU A 997 16.62 -30.54 -41.67
C GLU A 997 16.11 -31.74 -40.86
N THR A 998 16.70 -31.99 -39.68
CA THR A 998 16.19 -32.97 -38.72
C THR A 998 14.80 -32.57 -38.20
N LEU A 999 14.61 -31.32 -37.78
CA LEU A 999 13.30 -30.82 -37.34
C LEU A 999 12.22 -30.99 -38.42
N LYS A 1000 12.53 -30.61 -39.67
CA LYS A 1000 11.64 -30.83 -40.82
C LYS A 1000 11.32 -32.32 -41.03
N THR A 1001 12.33 -33.18 -40.95
CA THR A 1001 12.19 -34.64 -41.13
C THR A 1001 11.33 -35.26 -40.03
N GLN A 1002 11.43 -34.77 -38.79
CA GLN A 1002 10.56 -35.17 -37.68
C GLN A 1002 9.12 -34.61 -37.77
N GLY A 1003 8.83 -33.79 -38.78
CA GLY A 1003 7.50 -33.26 -39.07
C GLY A 1003 7.19 -31.89 -38.46
N VAL A 1004 8.18 -31.21 -37.87
CA VAL A 1004 8.00 -29.89 -37.24
C VAL A 1004 7.50 -28.87 -38.28
N LYS A 1005 6.41 -28.17 -37.94
CA LYS A 1005 5.78 -27.13 -38.78
C LYS A 1005 6.02 -25.72 -38.27
N LYS A 1006 6.21 -25.55 -36.97
CA LYS A 1006 6.31 -24.24 -36.30
C LYS A 1006 7.53 -24.17 -35.40
N PHE A 1007 8.24 -23.05 -35.46
CA PHE A 1007 9.37 -22.73 -34.58
C PHE A 1007 9.11 -21.38 -33.89
N TYR A 1008 9.02 -21.43 -32.58
CA TYR A 1008 8.68 -20.30 -31.73
C TYR A 1008 9.93 -19.70 -31.05
N PHE A 1009 9.99 -18.38 -30.88
CA PHE A 1009 11.12 -17.69 -30.24
C PHE A 1009 10.67 -16.74 -29.11
N GLU A 1010 11.29 -16.88 -27.94
CA GLU A 1010 11.40 -15.77 -26.98
C GLU A 1010 12.22 -14.62 -27.61
N GLY A 1011 11.92 -13.36 -27.28
CA GLY A 1011 12.65 -12.22 -27.83
C GLY A 1011 12.33 -11.93 -29.30
N LEU A 1012 11.21 -12.45 -29.80
CA LEU A 1012 10.60 -12.09 -31.08
C LEU A 1012 9.18 -11.58 -30.83
N ILE A 1013 8.81 -10.44 -31.40
CA ILE A 1013 7.48 -9.82 -31.22
C ILE A 1013 6.74 -9.61 -32.54
N ASP A 1014 5.41 -9.71 -32.50
CA ASP A 1014 4.53 -9.30 -33.59
C ASP A 1014 4.24 -7.79 -33.52
N MET A 1015 4.31 -7.12 -34.68
CA MET A 1015 4.00 -5.70 -34.84
C MET A 1015 3.19 -5.50 -36.13
N PRO A 1016 2.46 -4.37 -36.31
CA PRO A 1016 1.62 -4.15 -37.50
C PRO A 1016 2.36 -4.12 -38.85
N HIS A 1017 3.70 -4.13 -38.83
CA HIS A 1017 4.59 -4.17 -39.99
C HIS A 1017 5.36 -5.51 -40.12
N GLY A 1018 5.01 -6.52 -39.32
CA GLY A 1018 5.64 -7.84 -39.29
C GLY A 1018 6.44 -8.13 -38.02
N LEU A 1019 7.13 -9.28 -38.01
CA LEU A 1019 7.92 -9.77 -36.88
C LEU A 1019 9.19 -8.92 -36.67
N VAL A 1020 9.45 -8.53 -35.42
CA VAL A 1020 10.60 -7.71 -35.01
C VAL A 1020 11.45 -8.44 -33.97
N ASP A 1021 12.76 -8.55 -34.22
CA ASP A 1021 13.73 -9.05 -33.25
C ASP A 1021 13.82 -8.10 -32.03
N ASP A 1022 13.58 -8.65 -30.84
CA ASP A 1022 13.63 -8.00 -29.54
C ASP A 1022 14.77 -8.55 -28.66
N GLY A 1023 15.88 -8.94 -29.30
CA GLY A 1023 17.12 -9.36 -28.64
C GLY A 1023 17.43 -10.84 -28.75
N ILE A 1024 16.64 -11.65 -29.48
CA ILE A 1024 16.99 -13.04 -29.75
C ILE A 1024 18.21 -13.15 -30.68
N GLY A 1025 18.41 -12.17 -31.56
CA GLY A 1025 19.62 -12.03 -32.38
C GLY A 1025 20.86 -11.51 -31.63
N ILE A 1026 20.84 -11.39 -30.30
CA ILE A 1026 21.91 -10.80 -29.48
C ILE A 1026 22.51 -11.84 -28.51
N ILE A 1027 23.80 -11.67 -28.20
CA ILE A 1027 24.54 -12.38 -27.16
C ILE A 1027 24.76 -11.43 -25.97
N GLY A 1028 24.34 -11.88 -24.78
CA GLY A 1028 24.52 -11.18 -23.52
C GLY A 1028 23.82 -9.82 -23.47
N GLN A 1029 24.21 -8.99 -22.50
CA GLN A 1029 23.67 -7.63 -22.33
C GLN A 1029 24.47 -6.57 -23.12
N THR A 1030 25.56 -6.98 -23.78
CA THR A 1030 26.51 -6.10 -24.51
C THR A 1030 26.05 -5.70 -25.92
N LYS A 1031 24.81 -6.05 -26.31
CA LYS A 1031 24.26 -5.85 -27.67
C LYS A 1031 25.12 -6.45 -28.79
N THR A 1032 25.94 -7.46 -28.48
CA THR A 1032 26.79 -8.16 -29.44
C THR A 1032 25.89 -9.04 -30.34
N PRO A 1033 25.86 -8.86 -31.67
CA PRO A 1033 25.02 -9.70 -32.53
C PRO A 1033 25.46 -11.16 -32.51
N ARG A 1034 24.50 -12.08 -32.66
CA ARG A 1034 24.77 -13.48 -33.07
C ARG A 1034 25.17 -13.47 -34.54
N THR A 1035 26.29 -14.10 -34.88
CA THR A 1035 26.93 -13.96 -36.21
C THR A 1035 27.28 -15.28 -36.89
N ASN A 1036 27.08 -16.42 -36.23
CA ASN A 1036 27.42 -17.73 -36.78
C ASN A 1036 26.57 -18.84 -36.15
N PRO A 1037 25.28 -18.97 -36.53
CA PRO A 1037 24.54 -18.12 -37.49
C PRO A 1037 24.01 -16.81 -36.86
N THR A 1038 23.55 -15.90 -37.71
CA THR A 1038 22.66 -14.78 -37.32
C THR A 1038 21.21 -15.25 -37.14
N PHE A 1039 20.36 -14.41 -36.51
CA PHE A 1039 18.93 -14.70 -36.39
C PHE A 1039 18.22 -14.75 -37.75
N GLU A 1040 18.51 -13.81 -38.65
CA GLU A 1040 17.90 -13.81 -39.99
C GLU A 1040 18.35 -15.00 -40.85
N GLU A 1041 19.59 -15.49 -40.74
CA GLU A 1041 20.01 -16.74 -41.40
C GLU A 1041 19.27 -17.96 -40.84
N LEU A 1042 19.08 -18.03 -39.52
CA LEU A 1042 18.32 -19.13 -38.88
C LEU A 1042 16.84 -19.09 -39.27
N LYS A 1043 16.20 -17.92 -39.16
CA LYS A 1043 14.82 -17.67 -39.59
C LYS A 1043 14.62 -18.00 -41.06
N LYS A 1044 15.55 -17.58 -41.94
CA LYS A 1044 15.54 -17.97 -43.35
C LYS A 1044 15.69 -19.48 -43.53
N LYS A 1045 16.64 -20.14 -42.87
CA LYS A 1045 16.83 -21.60 -43.00
C LYS A 1045 15.62 -22.41 -42.53
N LEU A 1046 14.93 -21.97 -41.47
CA LEU A 1046 13.65 -22.52 -41.01
C LEU A 1046 12.57 -22.35 -42.10
N SER A 1047 12.44 -21.14 -42.64
CA SER A 1047 11.44 -20.79 -43.68
C SER A 1047 11.66 -21.54 -44.99
N ASP A 1048 12.92 -21.62 -45.47
CA ASP A 1048 13.34 -22.42 -46.63
C ASP A 1048 13.02 -23.91 -46.48
N ASN A 1049 12.89 -24.38 -45.23
CA ASN A 1049 12.53 -25.76 -44.91
C ASN A 1049 11.03 -25.97 -44.62
N GLY A 1050 10.20 -24.94 -44.80
CA GLY A 1050 8.76 -25.01 -44.57
C GLY A 1050 8.37 -25.04 -43.09
N ILE A 1051 9.20 -24.48 -42.21
CA ILE A 1051 8.93 -24.30 -40.79
C ILE A 1051 8.59 -22.82 -40.56
N GLU A 1052 7.35 -22.55 -40.15
CA GLU A 1052 6.86 -21.20 -39.85
C GLU A 1052 7.51 -20.65 -38.58
N VAL A 1053 7.96 -19.39 -38.62
CA VAL A 1053 8.62 -18.72 -37.48
C VAL A 1053 7.61 -17.83 -36.77
N LEU A 1054 7.43 -18.05 -35.46
CA LEU A 1054 6.39 -17.41 -34.66
C LEU A 1054 6.95 -16.75 -33.37
N PRO A 1055 6.35 -15.65 -32.89
CA PRO A 1055 6.77 -14.96 -31.67
C PRO A 1055 6.18 -15.60 -30.41
N LEU A 1056 6.93 -15.58 -29.31
CA LEU A 1056 6.42 -15.86 -27.95
C LEU A 1056 6.36 -14.63 -27.06
N ASP A 1057 6.81 -13.47 -27.56
CA ASP A 1057 6.72 -12.22 -26.83
C ASP A 1057 5.69 -11.27 -27.45
N HIS A 1058 4.97 -10.57 -26.59
CA HIS A 1058 4.02 -9.53 -26.95
C HIS A 1058 4.52 -8.18 -26.44
N TYR A 1059 4.51 -7.17 -27.32
CA TYR A 1059 5.01 -5.82 -27.02
C TYR A 1059 4.44 -5.30 -25.69
N TYR A 1060 3.12 -5.38 -25.49
CA TYR A 1060 2.45 -4.85 -24.30
C TYR A 1060 2.29 -5.84 -23.13
N LEU A 1061 2.19 -7.16 -23.37
CA LEU A 1061 1.69 -8.11 -22.35
C LEU A 1061 2.82 -8.82 -21.59
N THR A 1062 3.89 -9.20 -22.30
CA THR A 1062 5.00 -9.97 -21.72
C THR A 1062 6.28 -9.13 -21.64
N ARG A 1063 6.50 -8.22 -22.59
CA ARG A 1063 7.68 -7.34 -22.65
C ARG A 1063 7.46 -5.97 -22.02
N HIS A 1064 6.20 -5.57 -21.81
CA HIS A 1064 5.79 -4.25 -21.29
C HIS A 1064 6.58 -3.11 -21.95
N LYS A 1065 6.80 -3.22 -23.26
CA LYS A 1065 7.78 -2.42 -23.98
C LYS A 1065 7.40 -0.94 -24.04
N ASP A 1066 6.10 -0.66 -24.01
CA ASP A 1066 5.45 0.63 -23.85
C ASP A 1066 5.76 1.33 -22.53
N LEU A 1067 6.22 0.60 -21.51
CA LEU A 1067 6.72 1.13 -20.25
C LEU A 1067 8.25 1.27 -20.40
N HIS A 1068 8.71 2.46 -20.75
CA HIS A 1068 10.11 2.71 -21.09
C HIS A 1068 11.03 2.86 -19.85
N ASP A 1069 10.48 3.26 -18.71
CA ASP A 1069 11.22 3.65 -17.50
C ASP A 1069 10.98 2.72 -16.29
N ALA A 1070 9.97 1.85 -16.35
CA ALA A 1070 9.64 0.81 -15.36
C ALA A 1070 10.51 -0.45 -15.46
N ARG A 1071 11.54 -0.45 -16.31
CA ARG A 1071 12.43 -1.60 -16.56
C ARG A 1071 13.44 -1.79 -15.43
N VAL A 1072 12.96 -2.26 -14.28
CA VAL A 1072 13.81 -3.00 -13.34
C VAL A 1072 14.35 -4.22 -14.11
N PRO A 1073 15.68 -4.42 -14.21
CA PRO A 1073 16.23 -5.58 -14.90
C PRO A 1073 15.79 -6.86 -14.17
N THR A 1074 14.85 -7.62 -14.77
CA THR A 1074 14.47 -8.94 -14.25
C THR A 1074 15.69 -9.84 -14.36
N THR A 1075 16.32 -10.12 -13.22
CA THR A 1075 17.44 -11.05 -13.10
C THR A 1075 16.96 -12.31 -12.40
N THR A 1076 17.49 -13.46 -12.78
CA THR A 1076 17.05 -14.77 -12.27
C THR A 1076 17.12 -14.79 -10.74
N GLY A 1077 15.97 -14.89 -10.08
CA GLY A 1077 15.81 -14.87 -8.62
C GLY A 1077 15.54 -13.51 -7.97
N ALA A 1078 15.36 -12.44 -8.75
CA ALA A 1078 14.98 -11.12 -8.25
C ALA A 1078 13.91 -10.47 -9.14
N GLY A 1079 12.65 -10.57 -8.71
CA GLY A 1079 11.49 -10.04 -9.46
C GLY A 1079 11.12 -10.85 -10.72
N SER A 1080 11.79 -11.98 -10.97
CA SER A 1080 11.62 -12.85 -12.14
C SER A 1080 10.26 -13.56 -12.19
N GLU A 1081 9.65 -13.89 -11.04
CA GLU A 1081 8.37 -14.63 -10.97
C GLU A 1081 7.27 -14.00 -11.84
N LYS A 1082 7.13 -12.67 -11.84
CA LYS A 1082 6.14 -11.97 -12.67
C LYS A 1082 6.36 -12.26 -14.17
N ARG A 1083 7.60 -12.09 -14.65
CA ARG A 1083 7.98 -12.37 -16.05
C ARG A 1083 7.83 -13.85 -16.38
N LEU A 1084 8.16 -14.76 -15.45
CA LEU A 1084 7.92 -16.20 -15.62
C LEU A 1084 6.43 -16.49 -15.81
N ARG A 1085 5.56 -15.97 -14.94
CA ARG A 1085 4.10 -16.21 -15.03
C ARG A 1085 3.50 -15.65 -16.31
N GLU A 1086 3.78 -14.37 -16.62
CA GLU A 1086 3.25 -13.68 -17.79
C GLU A 1086 3.73 -14.30 -19.11
N PHE A 1087 5.04 -14.59 -19.24
CA PHE A 1087 5.58 -15.19 -20.46
C PHE A 1087 5.15 -16.66 -20.62
N ASN A 1088 5.29 -17.50 -19.59
CA ASN A 1088 5.00 -18.93 -19.71
C ASN A 1088 3.51 -19.18 -20.04
N TYR A 1089 2.61 -18.38 -19.45
CA TYR A 1089 1.18 -18.39 -19.78
C TYR A 1089 0.94 -18.00 -21.24
N TYR A 1090 1.38 -16.80 -21.62
CA TYR A 1090 1.19 -16.27 -22.97
C TYR A 1090 1.78 -17.20 -24.04
N ALA A 1091 2.96 -17.75 -23.80
CA ALA A 1091 3.64 -18.68 -24.70
C ALA A 1091 2.89 -20.02 -24.83
N ALA A 1092 2.41 -20.59 -23.72
CA ALA A 1092 1.66 -21.85 -23.73
C ALA A 1092 0.34 -21.72 -24.51
N GLU A 1093 -0.44 -20.66 -24.25
CA GLU A 1093 -1.70 -20.40 -24.96
C GLU A 1093 -1.46 -20.05 -26.44
N THR A 1094 -0.45 -19.24 -26.74
CA THR A 1094 -0.06 -18.93 -28.13
C THR A 1094 0.34 -20.19 -28.90
N ILE A 1095 1.06 -21.12 -28.28
CA ILE A 1095 1.46 -22.39 -28.92
C ILE A 1095 0.27 -23.31 -29.11
N GLN A 1096 -0.59 -23.49 -28.11
CA GLN A 1096 -1.79 -24.33 -28.23
C GLN A 1096 -2.72 -23.81 -29.33
N ALA A 1097 -3.01 -22.51 -29.34
CA ALA A 1097 -3.93 -21.87 -30.30
C ALA A 1097 -3.42 -21.83 -31.76
N ASN A 1098 -2.10 -21.96 -31.97
CA ASN A 1098 -1.50 -21.98 -33.31
C ASN A 1098 -1.11 -23.38 -33.78
N SER A 1099 -0.53 -24.23 -32.92
CA SER A 1099 -0.03 -25.55 -33.32
C SER A 1099 -1.12 -26.63 -33.33
N GLY A 1100 -2.05 -26.64 -32.37
CA GLY A 1100 -3.02 -27.73 -32.23
C GLY A 1100 -2.33 -29.10 -32.13
N THR A 1101 -2.51 -29.95 -33.15
CA THR A 1101 -1.87 -31.27 -33.27
C THR A 1101 -0.63 -31.29 -34.20
N GLU A 1102 -0.16 -30.13 -34.66
CA GLU A 1102 1.07 -30.05 -35.46
C GLU A 1102 2.31 -30.06 -34.55
N LYS A 1103 3.38 -30.73 -35.01
CA LYS A 1103 4.65 -30.72 -34.28
C LYS A 1103 5.32 -29.35 -34.29
N TRP A 1104 5.85 -28.94 -33.14
CA TRP A 1104 6.43 -27.61 -32.95
C TRP A 1104 7.68 -27.63 -32.07
N ALA A 1105 8.55 -26.65 -32.30
CA ALA A 1105 9.73 -26.37 -31.51
C ALA A 1105 9.63 -24.96 -30.90
N ALA A 1106 10.20 -24.73 -29.72
CA ALA A 1106 10.40 -23.38 -29.18
C ALA A 1106 11.86 -23.17 -28.74
N LEU A 1107 12.36 -21.94 -28.82
CA LEU A 1107 13.63 -21.52 -28.21
C LEU A 1107 13.37 -20.40 -27.20
N VAL A 1108 13.68 -20.68 -25.93
CA VAL A 1108 13.41 -19.80 -24.78
C VAL A 1108 14.60 -19.79 -23.81
N GLY A 1109 14.70 -18.80 -22.93
CA GLY A 1109 15.66 -18.80 -21.84
C GLY A 1109 15.44 -19.97 -20.87
N HIS A 1110 16.51 -20.50 -20.27
CA HIS A 1110 16.44 -21.70 -19.41
C HIS A 1110 15.34 -21.68 -18.34
N SER A 1111 15.05 -20.53 -17.72
CA SER A 1111 14.03 -20.39 -16.68
C SER A 1111 12.58 -20.49 -17.21
N HIS A 1112 12.37 -20.33 -18.52
CA HIS A 1112 11.07 -20.45 -19.18
C HIS A 1112 10.82 -21.87 -19.76
N MET A 1113 11.87 -22.69 -19.89
CA MET A 1113 11.76 -24.04 -20.49
C MET A 1113 11.06 -25.05 -19.58
N ASN A 1114 11.55 -25.19 -18.35
CA ASN A 1114 11.03 -26.10 -17.31
C ASN A 1114 10.68 -25.31 -16.04
N THR A 1115 10.00 -25.96 -15.10
CA THR A 1115 9.58 -25.36 -13.82
C THR A 1115 10.75 -24.68 -13.09
N SER A 1116 10.59 -23.38 -12.83
CA SER A 1116 11.59 -22.52 -12.16
C SER A 1116 10.88 -21.58 -11.19
N GLU A 1117 11.46 -21.34 -10.02
CA GLU A 1117 10.89 -20.45 -8.98
C GLU A 1117 9.43 -20.83 -8.59
N GLY A 1118 9.06 -22.11 -8.72
CA GLY A 1118 7.70 -22.61 -8.49
C GLY A 1118 6.70 -22.33 -9.62
N VAL A 1119 7.10 -21.64 -10.69
CA VAL A 1119 6.28 -21.39 -11.88
C VAL A 1119 6.54 -22.51 -12.91
N PRO A 1120 5.52 -23.27 -13.35
CA PRO A 1120 5.68 -24.27 -14.41
C PRO A 1120 6.25 -23.67 -15.71
N GLY A 1121 7.18 -24.38 -16.33
CA GLY A 1121 7.79 -23.99 -17.60
C GLY A 1121 6.93 -24.37 -18.79
N LEU A 1122 7.32 -23.87 -19.97
CA LEU A 1122 6.60 -24.10 -21.20
C LEU A 1122 6.49 -25.60 -21.55
N ALA A 1123 7.50 -26.41 -21.22
CA ALA A 1123 7.46 -27.86 -21.43
C ALA A 1123 6.42 -28.54 -20.51
N GLU A 1124 6.23 -28.09 -19.27
CA GLU A 1124 5.17 -28.64 -18.41
C GLU A 1124 3.78 -28.16 -18.83
N LEU A 1125 3.64 -26.86 -19.14
CA LEU A 1125 2.37 -26.25 -19.53
C LEU A 1125 1.79 -26.75 -20.85
N THR A 1126 2.61 -27.32 -21.73
CA THR A 1126 2.19 -27.83 -23.05
C THR A 1126 2.26 -29.35 -23.20
N GLY A 1127 2.65 -30.09 -22.15
CA GLY A 1127 2.92 -31.54 -22.28
C GLY A 1127 4.14 -31.85 -23.17
N GLY A 1128 5.03 -30.89 -23.34
CA GLY A 1128 6.26 -30.99 -24.14
C GLY A 1128 7.45 -31.61 -23.41
N ILE A 1129 8.58 -31.69 -24.12
CA ILE A 1129 9.89 -32.09 -23.57
C ILE A 1129 10.83 -30.87 -23.53
N GLY A 1130 11.46 -30.62 -22.39
CA GLY A 1130 12.50 -29.60 -22.25
C GLY A 1130 13.87 -30.15 -22.65
N VAL A 1131 14.57 -29.46 -23.54
CA VAL A 1131 15.93 -29.79 -24.01
C VAL A 1131 16.86 -28.62 -23.73
N GLY A 1132 17.64 -28.70 -22.65
CA GLY A 1132 18.60 -27.64 -22.31
C GLY A 1132 19.84 -27.71 -23.22
N VAL A 1133 20.28 -26.58 -23.75
CA VAL A 1133 21.41 -26.50 -24.71
C VAL A 1133 22.56 -25.66 -24.14
N TYR A 1134 23.67 -26.32 -23.85
CA TYR A 1134 24.79 -25.74 -23.09
C TYR A 1134 26.13 -25.84 -23.82
N THR A 1135 26.94 -24.80 -23.68
CA THR A 1135 28.38 -24.96 -23.85
C THR A 1135 28.96 -25.76 -22.67
N HIS A 1136 29.74 -26.80 -22.95
CA HIS A 1136 30.52 -27.52 -21.94
C HIS A 1136 31.86 -28.04 -22.49
N PRO A 1137 33.02 -27.71 -21.87
CA PRO A 1137 34.35 -27.88 -22.46
C PRO A 1137 34.78 -29.35 -22.69
N LYS A 1138 34.15 -30.30 -22.00
CA LYS A 1138 34.42 -31.74 -22.15
C LYS A 1138 33.98 -32.33 -23.51
N TYR A 1139 32.98 -31.73 -24.16
CA TYR A 1139 32.35 -32.32 -25.36
C TYR A 1139 32.82 -31.59 -26.63
N SER A 1140 33.86 -32.13 -27.26
CA SER A 1140 34.46 -31.59 -28.48
C SER A 1140 33.56 -31.71 -29.72
N ALA A 1141 32.61 -32.65 -29.71
CA ALA A 1141 31.52 -32.77 -30.67
C ALA A 1141 30.17 -32.51 -29.98
N PRO A 1142 29.15 -31.99 -30.69
CA PRO A 1142 27.80 -31.86 -30.14
C PRO A 1142 27.22 -33.21 -29.73
N THR A 1143 26.88 -33.37 -28.45
CA THR A 1143 26.43 -34.62 -27.84
C THR A 1143 25.11 -34.43 -27.11
N GLY A 1144 24.15 -35.31 -27.38
CA GLY A 1144 22.89 -35.40 -26.66
C GLY A 1144 22.93 -36.43 -25.53
N MET A 1145 22.22 -36.20 -24.42
CA MET A 1145 22.07 -37.18 -23.34
C MET A 1145 20.85 -36.92 -22.45
N ARG A 1146 20.49 -37.93 -21.64
CA ARG A 1146 19.50 -37.83 -20.55
C ARG A 1146 20.21 -37.88 -19.20
N LEU A 1147 20.31 -36.74 -18.50
CA LEU A 1147 20.89 -36.72 -17.16
C LEU A 1147 19.96 -37.41 -16.15
N ARG A 1148 20.55 -38.20 -15.23
CA ARG A 1148 19.79 -38.91 -14.18
C ARG A 1148 19.92 -38.29 -12.78
N ASN A 1149 20.95 -37.46 -12.53
CA ASN A 1149 21.39 -37.13 -11.16
C ASN A 1149 21.55 -35.62 -10.85
N HIS A 1150 21.23 -34.69 -11.76
CA HIS A 1150 21.37 -33.23 -11.51
C HIS A 1150 20.10 -32.47 -11.91
N ALA A 1151 18.96 -32.79 -11.27
CA ALA A 1151 17.78 -31.93 -11.39
C ALA A 1151 18.03 -30.61 -10.63
N THR A 1152 17.89 -29.47 -11.32
CA THR A 1152 17.75 -28.18 -10.65
C THR A 1152 16.49 -28.17 -9.79
N ASP A 1153 16.59 -27.58 -8.59
CA ASP A 1153 15.46 -27.45 -7.68
C ASP A 1153 14.38 -26.55 -8.30
N PRO A 1154 13.17 -27.09 -8.61
CA PRO A 1154 12.13 -26.35 -9.33
C PRO A 1154 11.51 -25.21 -8.50
N ALA A 1155 11.72 -25.20 -7.19
CA ALA A 1155 11.30 -24.10 -6.31
C ALA A 1155 12.33 -22.96 -6.26
N LYS A 1156 13.46 -23.08 -6.97
CA LYS A 1156 14.54 -22.09 -6.97
C LYS A 1156 14.77 -21.48 -8.37
N PRO A 1157 15.46 -20.33 -8.45
CA PRO A 1157 15.90 -19.76 -9.72
C PRO A 1157 16.99 -20.62 -10.38
N VAL A 1158 17.04 -20.62 -11.71
CA VAL A 1158 18.10 -21.29 -12.48
C VAL A 1158 19.43 -20.56 -12.28
N ASN A 1159 20.23 -21.03 -11.32
CA ASN A 1159 21.57 -20.52 -11.03
C ASN A 1159 22.54 -20.68 -12.21
N ALA A 1160 23.64 -19.93 -12.22
CA ALA A 1160 24.62 -19.88 -13.31
C ALA A 1160 25.34 -21.22 -13.64
N GLY A 1161 25.20 -22.25 -12.80
CA GLY A 1161 25.67 -23.62 -13.06
C GLY A 1161 24.55 -24.67 -13.11
N GLY A 1162 23.28 -24.25 -13.13
CA GLY A 1162 22.13 -25.15 -13.26
C GLY A 1162 21.95 -25.63 -14.69
N VAL A 1163 21.59 -26.90 -14.84
CA VAL A 1163 21.28 -27.56 -16.14
C VAL A 1163 19.84 -28.09 -16.15
N PRO A 1164 18.81 -27.21 -16.11
CA PRO A 1164 17.42 -27.63 -16.30
C PRO A 1164 17.23 -28.30 -17.68
N GLY A 1165 16.16 -29.08 -17.82
CA GLY A 1165 15.87 -29.83 -19.06
C GLY A 1165 15.73 -31.32 -18.80
N ASP A 1166 14.67 -31.91 -19.34
CA ASP A 1166 14.43 -33.36 -19.36
C ASP A 1166 15.52 -34.12 -20.13
N LEU A 1167 15.99 -33.50 -21.21
CA LEU A 1167 17.10 -33.93 -22.05
C LEU A 1167 18.11 -32.77 -22.20
N GLN A 1168 19.32 -33.10 -22.61
CA GLN A 1168 20.48 -32.21 -22.52
C GLN A 1168 21.34 -32.30 -23.78
N ILE A 1169 21.72 -31.15 -24.36
CA ILE A 1169 22.67 -31.05 -25.47
C ILE A 1169 23.90 -30.27 -25.00
N TYR A 1170 25.08 -30.86 -25.15
CA TYR A 1170 26.36 -30.24 -24.84
C TYR A 1170 27.24 -30.08 -26.08
N ARG A 1171 27.95 -28.94 -26.18
CA ARG A 1171 28.94 -28.67 -27.24
C ARG A 1171 30.03 -27.69 -26.80
N THR A 1172 31.08 -27.53 -27.60
CA THR A 1172 32.08 -26.45 -27.49
C THR A 1172 31.52 -25.06 -27.86
N GLN A 1173 32.23 -23.98 -27.51
CA GLN A 1173 31.80 -22.57 -27.72
C GLN A 1173 31.68 -22.16 -29.20
#